data_AF-A0A5M3Q3M5-F1
#
_entry.id   AF-A0A5M3Q3M5-F1
#
_cell.length_a   1.000
_cell.length_b   1.000
_cell.length_c   1.000
_cell.angle_alpha   90.00
_cell.angle_beta   90.00
_cell.angle_gamma   90.00
#
_symmetry.space_group_name_H-M   'P 1'
#
loop_
_entity.id
_entity.type
_entity.pdbx_description
1 polymer ?
#
loop_
_entity_poly.entity_id
_entity_poly.type
_entity_poly.pdbx_seq_one_letter_code
_entity_poly.pdbx_strand_id
1 'polypeptide(L)'
;MMLVAHSAMAAIPEPDNLLYGTVTVDGTLVTAADTNVSLLLEYQGQIIDRYVMGEDPAAQDRYVLSVPLDVIDERRDGFLRKGDVLTVRYQMGTSRSAATEVVVDDRGTSVELNLALRGVDIIDGPDPNSQDSDGDGISDVAEVAAGLNPFDPSDAFLDADGDGVNNLDEYLAGRDLNADDEPPLLIPPSDIEVPATGLFTRVDLGEATAFDALDGAITATNDARPQMPPGAHFVEWKASDKSGNVATETQLVIVKPIVNFHTDAVVAEGSSVELVAELNGPAAIYPVSIPYTVAGTAVGGGVDHTLANGEILIQSGLRGSVNFQVIDDADGGETQETIVVTMGASVNVVLGEKTVYTAQISDQNIAPTVEMVADQGQGQTRLVVTDEGPVTVNALVSDPDPGDSHSYDWSFSDSQLLETDGDSSDGQFVFDPGNLSPGFYTAAVSVRDSSLAESRNDVVIAVLSEAPLLTSLDSDGDGITDDIEGFVDTDGDGIPNYLDDLEPENLIRAMASASDEYLIETEPGLKLSLGYTALSSKKNSAIVDVDDVALAFSLPPLEEGQRSEQFPGGIFDFTVSGLAQPSDSAYVVLPQLAVIPKRAVYRKYSAETMAWNAFIENDRNAVYSAPGEEGFCPPPKSGDYRPGLNQGDWCAMLLIEDGGPNDADGLANQRIKDPGGIQGETGSSTASGGGGGGRFDPFLLLLVALSAGLIYRSRLRRGNSGR
;
A
#
# COMPACT_ATOMS: atom_id res chain seq x y z
N MET A 1 2.98 -39.09 34.82
CA MET A 1 1.70 -38.97 35.55
C MET A 1 1.79 -37.76 36.46
N MET A 2 1.48 -36.59 35.90
CA MET A 2 1.37 -35.32 36.61
C MET A 2 0.21 -34.61 35.90
N LEU A 3 -0.87 -34.41 36.64
CA LEU A 3 -2.10 -33.79 36.14
C LEU A 3 -1.78 -32.36 35.72
N VAL A 4 -2.02 -32.06 34.44
CA VAL A 4 -2.13 -30.68 33.95
C VAL A 4 -3.43 -30.13 34.53
N ALA A 5 -3.31 -29.23 35.50
CA ALA A 5 -4.43 -28.35 35.84
C ALA A 5 -4.64 -27.46 34.61
N HIS A 6 -5.80 -27.58 33.97
CA HIS A 6 -6.25 -26.60 33.01
C HIS A 6 -6.29 -25.25 33.73
N SER A 7 -5.47 -24.31 33.28
CA SER A 7 -5.65 -22.90 33.58
C SER A 7 -7.05 -22.56 33.09
N ALA A 8 -8.00 -22.47 34.02
CA ALA A 8 -9.28 -21.84 33.73
C ALA A 8 -8.94 -20.40 33.40
N MET A 9 -8.95 -20.05 32.11
CA MET A 9 -9.09 -18.67 31.71
C MET A 9 -10.41 -18.21 32.31
N ALA A 10 -10.33 -17.39 33.36
CA ALA A 10 -11.43 -16.51 33.69
C ALA A 10 -11.47 -15.51 32.53
N ALA A 11 -12.21 -15.84 31.47
CA ALA A 11 -12.71 -14.81 30.58
C ALA A 11 -13.44 -13.84 31.49
N ILE A 12 -12.88 -12.64 31.66
CA ILE A 12 -13.63 -11.53 32.21
C ILE A 12 -14.82 -11.43 31.27
N PRO A 13 -16.07 -11.66 31.72
CA PRO A 13 -17.22 -11.51 30.84
C PRO A 13 -17.15 -10.09 30.30
N GLU A 14 -16.96 -9.96 28.99
CA GLU A 14 -17.04 -8.66 28.34
C GLU A 14 -18.42 -8.08 28.63
N PRO A 15 -18.52 -6.80 29.00
CA PRO A 15 -19.77 -6.24 29.50
C PRO A 15 -20.87 -6.35 28.44
N ASP A 16 -22.07 -6.72 28.87
CA ASP A 16 -23.28 -6.58 28.06
C ASP A 16 -23.42 -5.12 27.60
N ASN A 17 -24.09 -4.91 26.46
CA ASN A 17 -24.47 -3.54 26.10
C ASN A 17 -25.50 -3.04 27.11
N LEU A 18 -25.44 -1.76 27.45
CA LEU A 18 -26.34 -1.15 28.41
C LEU A 18 -27.21 -0.11 27.74
N LEU A 19 -28.52 -0.25 27.88
CA LEU A 19 -29.50 0.78 27.53
C LEU A 19 -29.93 1.49 28.81
N TYR A 20 -29.69 2.79 28.91
CA TYR A 20 -29.98 3.52 30.14
C TYR A 20 -30.47 4.93 29.87
N GLY A 21 -31.31 5.48 30.75
CA GLY A 21 -31.89 6.79 30.50
C GLY A 21 -32.99 7.15 31.46
N THR A 22 -33.61 8.28 31.22
CA THR A 22 -34.74 8.78 32.02
C THR A 22 -36.06 8.42 31.36
N VAL A 23 -37.12 8.32 32.17
CA VAL A 23 -38.49 8.24 31.66
C VAL A 23 -39.22 9.50 32.07
N THR A 24 -39.85 10.19 31.14
CA THR A 24 -40.79 11.28 31.44
C THR A 24 -42.20 10.84 31.06
N VAL A 25 -43.22 11.15 31.86
CA VAL A 25 -44.64 10.92 31.57
C VAL A 25 -45.36 12.26 31.58
N ASP A 26 -46.00 12.64 30.48
CA ASP A 26 -46.67 13.94 30.29
C ASP A 26 -45.74 15.11 30.61
N GLY A 27 -44.46 14.99 30.22
CA GLY A 27 -43.41 15.97 30.50
C GLY A 27 -42.96 16.02 31.96
N THR A 28 -43.48 15.16 32.83
CA THR A 28 -43.04 15.02 34.23
C THR A 28 -42.07 13.86 34.35
N LEU A 29 -40.89 14.09 34.95
CA LEU A 29 -39.91 13.03 35.16
C LEU A 29 -40.45 11.95 36.09
N VAL A 30 -40.35 10.69 35.67
CA VAL A 30 -40.56 9.50 36.51
C VAL A 30 -39.31 9.31 37.37
N THR A 31 -39.50 9.20 38.67
CA THR A 31 -38.42 9.14 39.66
C THR A 31 -38.23 7.73 40.19
N ALA A 32 -37.14 7.50 40.93
CA ALA A 32 -36.93 6.23 41.67
C ALA A 32 -38.06 5.91 42.68
N ALA A 33 -38.91 6.86 43.04
CA ALA A 33 -40.06 6.61 43.91
C ALA A 33 -41.24 5.95 43.18
N ASP A 34 -41.29 6.03 41.84
CA ASP A 34 -42.40 5.59 40.98
C ASP A 34 -42.28 4.10 40.60
N THR A 35 -42.21 3.24 41.62
CA THR A 35 -42.01 1.77 41.52
C THR A 35 -43.12 1.00 40.80
N ASN A 36 -44.18 1.69 40.34
CA ASN A 36 -45.24 1.15 39.50
C ASN A 36 -44.94 1.26 37.99
N VAL A 37 -43.80 1.84 37.62
CA VAL A 37 -43.28 1.90 36.26
C VAL A 37 -42.20 0.84 36.06
N SER A 38 -42.33 0.02 35.02
CA SER A 38 -41.35 -0.98 34.64
C SER A 38 -41.08 -0.95 33.14
N LEU A 39 -39.86 -1.28 32.72
CA LEU A 39 -39.45 -1.42 31.34
C LEU A 39 -39.14 -2.88 31.05
N LEU A 40 -39.49 -3.33 29.86
CA LEU A 40 -39.29 -4.67 29.32
C LEU A 40 -38.50 -4.51 28.03
N LEU A 41 -37.34 -5.15 27.95
CA LEU A 41 -36.61 -5.32 26.71
C LEU A 41 -37.11 -6.61 26.06
N GLU A 42 -37.66 -6.53 24.85
CA GLU A 42 -38.22 -7.66 24.13
C GLU A 42 -37.47 -7.88 22.80
N TYR A 43 -37.27 -9.14 22.45
CA TYR A 43 -36.81 -9.54 21.11
C TYR A 43 -37.73 -10.63 20.59
N GLN A 44 -38.32 -10.41 19.40
CA GLN A 44 -39.29 -11.33 18.79
C GLN A 44 -40.42 -11.76 19.74
N GLY A 45 -40.85 -10.84 20.62
CA GLY A 45 -41.93 -11.08 21.60
C GLY A 45 -41.52 -11.83 22.87
N GLN A 46 -40.24 -12.19 23.04
CA GLN A 46 -39.69 -12.72 24.28
C GLN A 46 -39.02 -11.63 25.09
N ILE A 47 -39.31 -11.55 26.40
CA ILE A 47 -38.64 -10.62 27.31
C ILE A 47 -37.21 -11.09 27.55
N ILE A 48 -36.25 -10.25 27.16
CA ILE A 48 -34.81 -10.42 27.32
C ILE A 48 -34.35 -9.87 28.67
N ASP A 49 -34.81 -8.68 29.03
CA ASP A 49 -34.52 -8.08 30.33
C ASP A 49 -35.69 -7.21 30.82
N ARG A 50 -35.71 -6.91 32.13
CA ARG A 50 -36.74 -6.06 32.75
C ARG A 50 -36.16 -5.19 33.84
N TYR A 51 -36.53 -3.92 33.83
CA TYR A 51 -36.17 -2.95 34.86
C TYR A 51 -37.38 -2.31 35.54
N VAL A 52 -37.41 -2.21 36.87
CA VAL A 52 -38.44 -1.45 37.64
C VAL A 52 -37.84 -0.16 38.19
N MET A 53 -38.52 0.97 38.03
CA MET A 53 -38.00 2.26 38.50
C MET A 53 -37.69 2.24 40.00
N GLY A 54 -36.46 2.63 40.35
CA GLY A 54 -35.94 2.64 41.73
C GLY A 54 -35.42 1.29 42.24
N GLU A 55 -35.39 0.23 41.43
CA GLU A 55 -34.86 -1.07 41.87
C GLU A 55 -33.34 -1.11 42.02
N ASP A 56 -32.60 -0.32 41.24
CA ASP A 56 -31.18 -0.04 41.44
C ASP A 56 -30.98 1.36 42.07
N PRO A 57 -30.59 1.43 43.36
CA PRO A 57 -30.31 2.71 44.03
C PRO A 57 -29.19 3.52 43.37
N ALA A 58 -28.27 2.88 42.64
CA ALA A 58 -27.17 3.56 41.96
C ALA A 58 -27.63 4.32 40.71
N ALA A 59 -28.72 3.89 40.07
CA ALA A 59 -29.27 4.49 38.85
C ALA A 59 -30.11 5.76 39.13
N GLN A 60 -30.47 6.04 40.39
CA GLN A 60 -31.30 7.19 40.77
C GLN A 60 -32.60 7.25 39.93
N ASP A 61 -32.93 8.40 39.33
CA ASP A 61 -34.14 8.59 38.50
C ASP A 61 -33.98 8.04 37.06
N ARG A 62 -33.04 7.13 36.82
CA ARG A 62 -32.78 6.49 35.53
C ARG A 62 -33.10 4.99 35.57
N TYR A 63 -33.39 4.43 34.40
CA TYR A 63 -33.43 3.00 34.19
C TYR A 63 -32.13 2.48 33.54
N VAL A 64 -31.87 1.18 33.70
CA VAL A 64 -30.78 0.46 33.05
C VAL A 64 -31.28 -0.91 32.62
N LEU A 65 -31.11 -1.27 31.35
CA LEU A 65 -31.45 -2.57 30.77
C LEU A 65 -30.19 -3.18 30.16
N SER A 66 -29.97 -4.47 30.39
CA SER A 66 -28.85 -5.23 29.84
C SER A 66 -29.24 -5.88 28.53
N VAL A 67 -28.38 -5.75 27.54
CA VAL A 67 -28.53 -6.35 26.22
C VAL A 67 -27.46 -7.44 26.06
N PRO A 68 -27.81 -8.71 26.33
CA PRO A 68 -26.87 -9.82 26.25
C PRO A 68 -26.59 -10.16 24.78
N LEU A 69 -25.36 -9.92 24.33
CA LEU A 69 -24.90 -10.22 22.98
C LEU A 69 -24.32 -11.64 22.88
N ASP A 70 -24.51 -12.31 21.75
CA ASP A 70 -23.92 -13.61 21.39
C ASP A 70 -22.53 -13.45 20.74
N VAL A 71 -21.63 -14.40 20.95
CA VAL A 71 -20.24 -14.43 20.41
C VAL A 71 -19.93 -15.73 19.68
N ILE A 72 -20.92 -16.61 19.51
CA ILE A 72 -20.72 -17.95 18.95
C ILE A 72 -21.49 -18.05 17.62
N ASP A 73 -20.91 -18.78 16.64
CA ASP A 73 -21.47 -18.95 15.29
C ASP A 73 -22.90 -19.53 15.28
N GLU A 74 -23.22 -20.41 16.24
CA GLU A 74 -24.57 -20.95 16.43
C GLU A 74 -25.34 -20.15 17.50
N ARG A 75 -26.47 -19.54 17.10
CA ARG A 75 -27.27 -18.63 17.93
C ARG A 75 -27.75 -19.30 19.23
N ARG A 76 -27.42 -18.70 20.37
CA ARG A 76 -27.85 -19.14 21.70
C ARG A 76 -29.18 -18.49 22.10
N ASP A 77 -30.09 -19.30 22.64
CA ASP A 77 -31.38 -18.80 23.15
C ASP A 77 -31.19 -17.72 24.22
N GLY A 78 -31.85 -16.57 24.03
CA GLY A 78 -31.80 -15.42 24.95
C GLY A 78 -30.64 -14.45 24.72
N PHE A 79 -29.81 -14.66 23.68
CA PHE A 79 -28.73 -13.74 23.28
C PHE A 79 -28.99 -13.13 21.89
N LEU A 80 -28.45 -11.94 21.68
CA LEU A 80 -28.72 -11.07 20.54
C LEU A 80 -27.48 -10.88 19.66
N ARG A 81 -27.63 -10.49 18.40
CA ARG A 81 -26.53 -10.18 17.48
C ARG A 81 -26.59 -8.71 17.08
N LYS A 82 -25.45 -8.14 16.67
CA LYS A 82 -25.40 -6.79 16.08
C LYS A 82 -26.39 -6.73 14.91
N GLY A 83 -27.16 -5.65 14.83
CA GLY A 83 -28.22 -5.45 13.84
C GLY A 83 -29.58 -6.04 14.22
N ASP A 84 -29.68 -6.85 15.29
CA ASP A 84 -30.99 -7.27 15.79
C ASP A 84 -31.78 -6.04 16.28
N VAL A 85 -33.07 -6.00 15.96
CA VAL A 85 -33.99 -4.94 16.43
C VAL A 85 -34.68 -5.39 17.70
N LEU A 86 -34.50 -4.64 18.78
CA LEU A 86 -35.12 -4.88 20.08
C LEU A 86 -36.27 -3.91 20.30
N THR A 87 -37.30 -4.38 20.97
CA THR A 87 -38.43 -3.55 21.39
C THR A 87 -38.31 -3.25 22.88
N VAL A 88 -38.07 -2.00 23.25
CA VAL A 88 -38.13 -1.53 24.65
C VAL A 88 -39.57 -1.11 24.94
N ARG A 89 -40.30 -1.94 25.69
CA ARG A 89 -41.67 -1.67 26.13
C ARG A 89 -41.70 -1.19 27.56
N TYR A 90 -42.26 -0.03 27.84
CA TYR A 90 -42.55 0.37 29.22
C TYR A 90 -43.97 -0.01 29.63
N GLN A 91 -44.22 -0.16 30.92
CA GLN A 91 -45.51 -0.51 31.52
C GLN A 91 -45.73 0.31 32.80
N MET A 92 -46.91 0.94 32.93
CA MET A 92 -47.34 1.61 34.15
C MET A 92 -48.56 0.88 34.74
N GLY A 93 -48.37 0.14 35.82
CA GLY A 93 -49.38 -0.74 36.39
C GLY A 93 -49.81 -1.86 35.41
N THR A 94 -51.11 -2.20 35.37
CA THR A 94 -51.61 -3.36 34.60
C THR A 94 -52.21 -3.01 33.23
N SER A 95 -52.12 -1.76 32.75
CA SER A 95 -53.00 -1.32 31.63
C SER A 95 -52.45 -0.27 30.66
N ARG A 96 -51.23 0.25 30.82
CA ARG A 96 -50.63 1.22 29.87
C ARG A 96 -49.25 0.74 29.46
N SER A 97 -49.00 0.63 28.15
CA SER A 97 -47.70 0.29 27.58
C SER A 97 -47.48 0.96 26.23
N ALA A 98 -46.30 1.50 25.99
CA ALA A 98 -45.81 1.82 24.64
C ALA A 98 -44.40 1.25 24.46
N ALA A 99 -43.94 1.24 23.21
CA ALA A 99 -42.72 0.58 22.80
C ALA A 99 -41.90 1.50 21.88
N THR A 100 -40.58 1.41 21.99
CA THR A 100 -39.64 1.96 21.01
C THR A 100 -38.73 0.85 20.54
N GLU A 101 -38.20 0.98 19.33
CA GLU A 101 -37.21 0.04 18.81
C GLU A 101 -35.80 0.58 18.97
N VAL A 102 -34.84 -0.32 19.18
CA VAL A 102 -33.41 -0.05 19.29
C VAL A 102 -32.67 -1.14 18.54
N VAL A 103 -31.74 -0.75 17.67
CA VAL A 103 -30.86 -1.69 16.98
C VAL A 103 -29.69 -2.04 17.90
N VAL A 104 -29.37 -3.32 18.01
CA VAL A 104 -28.22 -3.78 18.78
C VAL A 104 -26.94 -3.39 18.07
N ASP A 105 -26.12 -2.59 18.74
CA ASP A 105 -24.82 -2.14 18.25
C ASP A 105 -23.66 -3.05 18.73
N ASP A 106 -22.41 -2.67 18.44
CA ASP A 106 -21.19 -3.38 18.86
C ASP A 106 -21.14 -3.65 20.37
N ARG A 107 -20.43 -4.72 20.77
CA ARG A 107 -20.35 -5.19 22.17
C ARG A 107 -19.64 -4.19 23.09
N GLY A 108 -20.14 -4.05 24.32
CA GLY A 108 -19.62 -3.13 25.34
C GLY A 108 -20.11 -1.69 25.20
N THR A 109 -21.06 -1.43 24.32
CA THR A 109 -21.61 -0.08 24.11
C THR A 109 -22.66 0.26 25.14
N SER A 110 -22.66 1.52 25.60
CA SER A 110 -23.67 2.07 26.48
C SER A 110 -24.43 3.16 25.75
N VAL A 111 -25.72 2.95 25.51
CA VAL A 111 -26.56 3.85 24.75
C VAL A 111 -27.51 4.57 25.70
N GLU A 112 -27.46 5.90 25.69
CA GLU A 112 -28.39 6.73 26.44
C GLU A 112 -29.72 6.84 25.68
N LEU A 113 -30.79 6.31 26.25
CA LEU A 113 -32.13 6.33 25.68
C LEU A 113 -33.09 7.01 26.67
N ASN A 114 -33.38 8.28 26.43
CA ASN A 114 -34.36 9.01 27.23
C ASN A 114 -35.76 8.81 26.65
N LEU A 115 -36.62 8.14 27.40
CA LEU A 115 -37.99 7.82 26.99
C LEU A 115 -38.93 8.95 27.41
N ALA A 116 -39.51 9.63 26.43
CA ALA A 116 -40.57 10.59 26.66
C ALA A 116 -41.92 9.95 26.37
N LEU A 117 -42.66 9.69 27.42
CA LEU A 117 -44.03 9.22 27.38
C LEU A 117 -44.91 10.45 27.39
N ARG A 118 -45.60 10.71 26.29
CA ARG A 118 -46.88 11.38 26.41
C ARG A 118 -47.84 10.28 26.85
N GLY A 119 -48.65 10.54 27.87
CA GLY A 119 -49.59 9.58 28.39
C GLY A 119 -50.29 8.92 27.21
N VAL A 120 -50.56 7.62 27.34
CA VAL A 120 -51.60 7.03 26.51
C VAL A 120 -52.87 7.78 26.86
N ASP A 121 -53.09 8.88 26.14
CA ASP A 121 -54.41 9.30 25.80
C ASP A 121 -54.99 8.15 24.99
N ILE A 122 -56.15 7.71 25.45
CA ILE A 122 -57.12 7.10 24.58
C ILE A 122 -57.41 8.20 23.55
N ILE A 123 -56.70 8.24 22.41
CA ILE A 123 -56.94 9.17 21.30
C ILE A 123 -57.55 10.52 21.76
N ASP A 124 -56.76 11.37 22.40
CA ASP A 124 -56.72 12.74 21.92
C ASP A 124 -55.47 12.67 21.04
N GLY A 125 -55.59 12.24 19.79
CA GLY A 125 -56.18 13.10 18.79
C GLY A 125 -55.18 14.23 18.49
N PRO A 126 -55.20 14.80 17.29
CA PRO A 126 -54.38 15.97 16.98
C PRO A 126 -54.79 17.12 17.92
N ASP A 127 -54.06 18.24 17.95
CA ASP A 127 -54.42 19.49 18.68
C ASP A 127 -55.89 19.51 19.15
N PRO A 128 -56.28 19.75 20.42
CA PRO A 128 -57.69 19.70 20.84
C PRO A 128 -58.66 20.65 20.07
N ASN A 129 -58.19 21.40 19.07
CA ASN A 129 -58.96 22.11 18.03
C ASN A 129 -58.89 21.48 16.61
N SER A 130 -58.23 20.35 16.47
CA SER A 130 -58.00 19.61 15.25
C SER A 130 -58.95 18.44 15.28
N GLN A 131 -60.06 18.67 14.61
CA GLN A 131 -61.04 17.67 14.32
C GLN A 131 -60.36 16.53 13.51
N ASP A 132 -60.74 15.29 13.77
CA ASP A 132 -60.46 14.09 12.95
C ASP A 132 -61.86 13.54 12.62
N SER A 133 -62.35 13.93 11.45
CA SER A 133 -63.76 13.88 11.09
C SER A 133 -64.22 12.50 10.62
N ASP A 134 -63.31 11.62 10.22
CA ASP A 134 -63.59 10.24 9.80
C ASP A 134 -62.93 9.16 10.66
N GLY A 135 -62.03 9.54 11.57
CA GLY A 135 -61.52 8.71 12.66
C GLY A 135 -60.45 7.72 12.24
N ASP A 136 -59.66 8.03 11.21
CA ASP A 136 -58.58 7.17 10.72
C ASP A 136 -57.23 7.38 11.44
N GLY A 137 -57.14 8.41 12.27
CA GLY A 137 -55.96 8.74 13.07
C GLY A 137 -55.10 9.86 12.48
N ILE A 138 -55.45 10.41 11.32
CA ILE A 138 -54.90 11.65 10.77
C ILE A 138 -55.86 12.80 11.10
N SER A 139 -55.32 14.01 11.20
CA SER A 139 -56.11 15.19 11.57
C SER A 139 -56.69 15.93 10.37
N ASP A 140 -57.91 16.48 10.46
CA ASP A 140 -58.53 17.31 9.39
C ASP A 140 -57.57 18.41 8.90
N VAL A 141 -56.78 19.00 9.80
CA VAL A 141 -55.83 20.07 9.47
C VAL A 141 -54.62 19.53 8.70
N ALA A 142 -54.08 18.38 9.10
CA ALA A 142 -52.97 17.71 8.44
C ALA A 142 -53.41 17.13 7.08
N GLU A 143 -54.58 16.51 7.02
CA GLU A 143 -55.18 16.02 5.79
C GLU A 143 -55.40 17.15 4.78
N VAL A 144 -56.00 18.27 5.20
CA VAL A 144 -56.17 19.44 4.33
C VAL A 144 -54.84 20.03 3.90
N ALA A 145 -53.84 20.06 4.79
CA ALA A 145 -52.49 20.54 4.46
C ALA A 145 -51.79 19.63 3.45
N ALA A 146 -52.01 18.32 3.56
CA ALA A 146 -51.45 17.28 2.70
C ALA A 146 -52.30 16.98 1.45
N GLY A 147 -53.47 17.60 1.29
CA GLY A 147 -54.37 17.38 0.16
C GLY A 147 -55.22 16.10 0.23
N LEU A 148 -55.25 15.43 1.39
CA LEU A 148 -56.14 14.30 1.73
C LEU A 148 -57.57 14.79 2.04
N ASN A 149 -58.52 13.87 2.23
CA ASN A 149 -59.92 14.16 2.43
C ASN A 149 -60.37 13.82 3.88
N PRO A 150 -60.67 14.84 4.72
CA PRO A 150 -61.12 14.69 6.12
C PRO A 150 -62.40 13.89 6.37
N PHE A 151 -62.98 13.27 5.35
CA PHE A 151 -64.23 12.51 5.47
C PHE A 151 -64.13 11.12 4.79
N ASP A 152 -62.94 10.69 4.38
CA ASP A 152 -62.66 9.39 3.79
C ASP A 152 -61.53 8.65 4.53
N PRO A 153 -61.87 7.77 5.49
CA PRO A 153 -60.89 7.13 6.37
C PRO A 153 -60.02 6.07 5.67
N SER A 154 -60.16 5.93 4.34
CA SER A 154 -59.38 5.00 3.54
C SER A 154 -58.13 5.61 2.94
N ASP A 155 -58.04 6.95 2.89
CA ASP A 155 -56.86 7.62 2.35
C ASP A 155 -55.68 7.65 3.34
N ALA A 156 -55.91 7.47 4.64
CA ALA A 156 -54.86 7.12 5.61
C ALA A 156 -54.02 5.90 5.24
N PHE A 157 -54.59 4.93 4.51
CA PHE A 157 -53.87 3.72 4.06
C PHE A 157 -53.32 3.85 2.64
N LEU A 158 -53.53 4.99 1.99
CA LEU A 158 -52.90 5.31 0.72
C LEU A 158 -51.51 5.90 0.97
N ASP A 159 -50.77 6.02 -0.10
CA ASP A 159 -49.41 6.54 -0.17
C ASP A 159 -49.50 7.74 -1.13
N ALA A 160 -49.51 8.95 -0.56
CA ALA A 160 -49.92 10.16 -1.28
C ALA A 160 -48.83 10.68 -2.23
N ASP A 161 -47.56 10.58 -1.85
CA ASP A 161 -46.42 10.92 -2.70
C ASP A 161 -45.85 9.72 -3.45
N GLY A 162 -46.13 8.48 -3.03
CA GLY A 162 -45.74 7.26 -3.72
C GLY A 162 -44.39 6.71 -3.27
N ASP A 163 -43.85 7.14 -2.12
CA ASP A 163 -42.54 6.75 -1.62
C ASP A 163 -42.51 5.40 -0.89
N GLY A 164 -43.67 4.74 -0.79
CA GLY A 164 -43.81 3.38 -0.27
C GLY A 164 -44.22 3.31 1.20
N VAL A 165 -44.37 4.45 1.87
CA VAL A 165 -44.98 4.56 3.21
C VAL A 165 -46.44 5.02 3.08
N ASN A 166 -47.34 4.55 3.94
CA ASN A 166 -48.70 5.06 3.93
C ASN A 166 -48.82 6.33 4.78
N ASN A 167 -49.80 7.15 4.42
CA ASN A 167 -50.04 8.45 5.02
C ASN A 167 -50.16 8.39 6.56
N LEU A 168 -50.82 7.37 7.11
CA LEU A 168 -50.99 7.24 8.55
C LEU A 168 -49.66 6.98 9.26
N ASP A 169 -48.82 6.08 8.72
CA ASP A 169 -47.52 5.77 9.31
C ASP A 169 -46.57 6.97 9.26
N GLU A 170 -46.56 7.73 8.16
CA GLU A 170 -45.83 8.98 8.06
C GLU A 170 -46.32 10.02 9.07
N TYR A 171 -47.64 10.20 9.17
CA TYR A 171 -48.26 11.15 10.10
C TYR A 171 -47.92 10.81 11.57
N LEU A 172 -47.98 9.54 11.93
CA LEU A 172 -47.62 9.05 13.26
C LEU A 172 -46.11 9.19 13.54
N ALA A 173 -45.27 9.10 12.51
CA ALA A 173 -43.83 9.34 12.59
C ALA A 173 -43.47 10.84 12.57
N GLY A 174 -44.44 11.73 12.30
CA GLY A 174 -44.23 13.18 12.20
C GLY A 174 -43.50 13.62 10.94
N ARG A 175 -43.60 12.82 9.87
CA ARG A 175 -43.02 13.05 8.53
C ARG A 175 -43.99 13.87 7.67
N ASP A 176 -43.50 14.35 6.52
CA ASP A 176 -44.31 15.15 5.58
C ASP A 176 -44.94 14.25 4.52
N LEU A 177 -46.25 14.04 4.63
CA LEU A 177 -47.15 13.22 3.80
C LEU A 177 -47.09 13.45 2.26
N ASN A 178 -46.29 14.39 1.77
CA ASN A 178 -46.15 14.70 0.35
C ASN A 178 -44.69 14.85 -0.08
N ALA A 179 -43.76 14.51 0.80
CA ALA A 179 -42.34 14.60 0.54
C ALA A 179 -41.76 13.20 0.61
N ASP A 180 -41.24 12.75 -0.54
CA ASP A 180 -40.41 11.57 -0.66
C ASP A 180 -39.20 11.67 0.30
N ASP A 181 -39.35 11.02 1.45
CA ASP A 181 -38.40 11.01 2.56
C ASP A 181 -37.93 9.59 2.94
N GLU A 182 -38.40 8.59 2.19
CA GLU A 182 -37.94 7.22 2.28
C GLU A 182 -36.69 6.96 1.42
N PRO A 183 -35.61 6.38 1.98
CA PRO A 183 -34.43 6.00 1.22
C PRO A 183 -34.67 4.85 0.23
N PRO A 184 -33.88 4.76 -0.86
CA PRO A 184 -33.99 3.65 -1.81
C PRO A 184 -33.57 2.31 -1.17
N LEU A 185 -34.17 1.21 -1.61
CA LEU A 185 -33.67 -0.13 -1.32
C LEU A 185 -32.40 -0.41 -2.14
N LEU A 186 -31.26 -0.55 -1.47
CA LEU A 186 -29.98 -0.91 -2.07
C LEU A 186 -29.59 -2.35 -1.69
N ILE A 187 -29.20 -3.14 -2.69
CA ILE A 187 -28.66 -4.49 -2.51
C ILE A 187 -27.29 -4.54 -3.22
N PRO A 188 -26.17 -4.60 -2.48
CA PRO A 188 -24.85 -4.74 -3.08
C PRO A 188 -24.63 -6.15 -3.67
N PRO A 189 -23.63 -6.34 -4.53
CA PRO A 189 -23.22 -7.67 -4.96
C PRO A 189 -22.66 -8.47 -3.78
N SER A 190 -22.53 -9.80 -3.95
CA SER A 190 -21.93 -10.66 -2.94
C SER A 190 -20.45 -10.37 -2.73
N ASP A 191 -19.94 -10.69 -1.55
CA ASP A 191 -18.52 -10.60 -1.21
C ASP A 191 -17.65 -11.39 -2.19
N ILE A 192 -16.42 -10.90 -2.39
CA ILE A 192 -15.48 -11.41 -3.40
C ILE A 192 -14.20 -11.88 -2.71
N GLU A 193 -13.66 -13.00 -3.19
CA GLU A 193 -12.34 -13.48 -2.81
C GLU A 193 -11.56 -13.85 -4.08
N VAL A 194 -10.44 -13.18 -4.33
CA VAL A 194 -9.61 -13.36 -5.53
C VAL A 194 -8.13 -13.53 -5.19
N PRO A 195 -7.37 -14.30 -5.99
CA PRO A 195 -5.92 -14.36 -5.87
C PRO A 195 -5.29 -13.05 -6.36
N ALA A 196 -4.23 -12.58 -5.67
CA ALA A 196 -3.45 -11.46 -6.18
C ALA A 196 -2.70 -11.84 -7.47
N THR A 197 -2.57 -10.88 -8.39
CA THR A 197 -1.78 -11.02 -9.63
C THR A 197 -0.43 -10.28 -9.58
N GLY A 198 -0.18 -9.54 -8.51
CA GLY A 198 0.99 -8.70 -8.28
C GLY A 198 0.76 -7.83 -7.05
N LEU A 199 1.51 -6.73 -6.90
CA LEU A 199 1.29 -5.73 -5.84
C LEU A 199 -0.13 -5.16 -5.86
N PHE A 200 -0.75 -5.11 -7.05
CA PHE A 200 -2.12 -4.68 -7.23
C PHE A 200 -2.89 -5.64 -8.14
N THR A 201 -4.18 -5.78 -7.88
CA THR A 201 -5.07 -6.70 -8.61
C THR A 201 -6.33 -5.98 -9.02
N ARG A 202 -6.68 -6.05 -10.31
CA ARG A 202 -7.99 -5.58 -10.78
C ARG A 202 -9.07 -6.56 -10.34
N VAL A 203 -10.10 -6.05 -9.66
CA VAL A 203 -11.24 -6.83 -9.19
C VAL A 203 -12.51 -6.38 -9.91
N ASP A 204 -13.26 -7.33 -10.45
CA ASP A 204 -14.62 -7.07 -10.97
C ASP A 204 -15.61 -7.20 -9.82
N LEU A 205 -16.19 -6.07 -9.39
CA LEU A 205 -17.06 -5.99 -8.22
C LEU A 205 -18.47 -6.53 -8.46
N GLY A 206 -18.86 -6.70 -9.73
CA GLY A 206 -20.25 -6.95 -10.11
C GLY A 206 -21.10 -5.68 -10.13
N GLU A 207 -22.43 -5.84 -10.15
CA GLU A 207 -23.40 -4.76 -10.24
C GLU A 207 -24.35 -4.79 -9.03
N ALA A 208 -24.48 -3.67 -8.32
CA ALA A 208 -25.50 -3.51 -7.28
C ALA A 208 -26.86 -3.23 -7.90
N THR A 209 -27.93 -3.60 -7.20
CA THR A 209 -29.30 -3.23 -7.57
C THR A 209 -29.86 -2.22 -6.59
N ALA A 210 -30.38 -1.10 -7.09
CA ALA A 210 -31.09 -0.10 -6.29
C ALA A 210 -32.48 0.16 -6.85
N PHE A 211 -33.47 0.23 -5.98
CA PHE A 211 -34.86 0.50 -6.33
C PHE A 211 -35.50 1.40 -5.29
N ASP A 212 -36.15 2.45 -5.75
CA ASP A 212 -36.99 3.33 -4.95
C ASP A 212 -38.46 3.20 -5.38
N ALA A 213 -39.39 3.37 -4.43
CA ALA A 213 -40.82 3.19 -4.68
C ALA A 213 -41.37 4.26 -5.64
N LEU A 214 -40.91 5.51 -5.53
CA LEU A 214 -41.38 6.63 -6.33
C LEU A 214 -40.61 6.77 -7.66
N ASP A 215 -39.29 6.61 -7.61
CA ASP A 215 -38.38 6.81 -8.73
C ASP A 215 -38.10 5.54 -9.56
N GLY A 216 -38.41 4.37 -9.02
CA GLY A 216 -38.15 3.08 -9.64
C GLY A 216 -36.68 2.67 -9.58
N ALA A 217 -36.15 2.13 -10.68
CA ALA A 217 -34.77 1.66 -10.71
C ALA A 217 -33.76 2.82 -10.66
N ILE A 218 -32.85 2.79 -9.69
CA ILE A 218 -31.79 3.79 -9.48
C ILE A 218 -30.42 3.17 -9.78
N THR A 219 -29.48 4.01 -10.21
CA THR A 219 -28.08 3.59 -10.40
C THR A 219 -27.32 3.72 -9.08
N ALA A 220 -26.76 2.61 -8.61
CA ALA A 220 -25.82 2.62 -7.50
C ALA A 220 -24.40 2.96 -7.98
N THR A 221 -23.63 3.62 -7.13
CA THR A 221 -22.20 3.91 -7.29
C THR A 221 -21.42 3.28 -6.15
N ASN A 222 -20.11 3.11 -6.30
CA ASN A 222 -19.23 2.70 -5.21
C ASN A 222 -17.97 3.55 -5.13
N ASP A 223 -17.26 3.45 -4.01
CA ASP A 223 -16.00 4.14 -3.72
C ASP A 223 -14.75 3.30 -4.02
N ALA A 224 -14.91 2.13 -4.65
CA ALA A 224 -13.82 1.19 -4.83
C ALA A 224 -12.71 1.71 -5.74
N ARG A 225 -11.48 1.30 -5.43
CA ARG A 225 -10.32 1.52 -6.30
C ARG A 225 -10.30 0.49 -7.45
N PRO A 226 -10.00 0.89 -8.70
CA PRO A 226 -9.96 -0.03 -9.84
C PRO A 226 -8.93 -1.17 -9.71
N GLN A 227 -7.85 -0.92 -8.97
CA GLN A 227 -6.87 -1.93 -8.58
C GLN A 227 -6.73 -1.91 -7.06
N MET A 228 -6.72 -3.10 -6.46
CA MET A 228 -6.68 -3.29 -5.02
C MET A 228 -5.40 -4.03 -4.62
N PRO A 229 -4.66 -3.56 -3.60
CA PRO A 229 -3.54 -4.32 -3.05
C PRO A 229 -4.05 -5.56 -2.29
N PRO A 230 -3.17 -6.53 -1.95
CA PRO A 230 -3.54 -7.61 -1.05
C PRO A 230 -4.14 -7.13 0.27
N GLY A 231 -5.14 -7.86 0.77
CA GLY A 231 -5.81 -7.54 2.03
C GLY A 231 -7.33 -7.62 1.95
N ALA A 232 -7.99 -7.10 2.99
CA ALA A 232 -9.44 -6.97 3.06
C ALA A 232 -9.85 -5.52 2.77
N HIS A 233 -10.77 -5.35 1.84
CA HIS A 233 -11.31 -4.06 1.41
C HIS A 233 -12.81 -4.03 1.61
N PHE A 234 -13.32 -2.99 2.27
CA PHE A 234 -14.76 -2.77 2.41
C PHE A 234 -15.17 -1.71 1.39
N VAL A 235 -15.90 -2.12 0.36
CA VAL A 235 -16.43 -1.23 -0.68
C VAL A 235 -17.78 -0.71 -0.24
N GLU A 236 -17.94 0.61 -0.14
CA GLU A 236 -19.21 1.26 0.14
C GLU A 236 -19.99 1.48 -1.17
N TRP A 237 -21.16 0.87 -1.25
CA TRP A 237 -22.14 1.13 -2.29
C TRP A 237 -23.11 2.20 -1.83
N LYS A 238 -23.44 3.12 -2.72
CA LYS A 238 -24.36 4.24 -2.46
C LYS A 238 -25.37 4.39 -3.59
N ALA A 239 -26.64 4.56 -3.22
CA ALA A 239 -27.70 4.97 -4.13
C ALA A 239 -28.42 6.21 -3.57
N SER A 240 -28.83 7.12 -4.46
CA SER A 240 -29.59 8.30 -4.08
C SER A 240 -30.71 8.52 -5.10
N ASP A 241 -31.92 8.73 -4.60
CA ASP A 241 -33.10 9.10 -5.40
C ASP A 241 -33.04 10.58 -5.83
N LYS A 242 -34.12 11.06 -6.47
CA LYS A 242 -34.23 12.44 -6.95
C LYS A 242 -34.53 13.44 -5.85
N SER A 243 -35.05 13.01 -4.71
CA SER A 243 -35.40 13.84 -3.56
C SER A 243 -34.21 14.05 -2.63
N GLY A 244 -33.17 13.23 -2.79
CA GLY A 244 -31.90 13.30 -2.09
C GLY A 244 -31.79 12.35 -0.91
N ASN A 245 -32.70 11.38 -0.76
CA ASN A 245 -32.54 10.32 0.23
C ASN A 245 -31.42 9.38 -0.25
N VAL A 246 -30.75 8.73 0.70
CA VAL A 246 -29.51 8.00 0.45
C VAL A 246 -29.56 6.68 1.19
N ALA A 247 -29.24 5.60 0.48
CA ALA A 247 -28.92 4.30 1.07
C ALA A 247 -27.45 3.95 0.84
N THR A 248 -26.83 3.37 1.86
CA THR A 248 -25.43 2.91 1.85
C THR A 248 -25.35 1.48 2.35
N GLU A 249 -24.61 0.63 1.63
CA GLU A 249 -24.37 -0.77 1.99
C GLU A 249 -22.91 -1.14 1.71
N THR A 250 -22.38 -2.18 2.35
CA THR A 250 -20.98 -2.59 2.16
C THR A 250 -20.84 -3.95 1.48
N GLN A 251 -19.77 -4.10 0.68
CA GLN A 251 -19.32 -5.36 0.09
C GLN A 251 -17.89 -5.63 0.55
N LEU A 252 -17.61 -6.85 1.04
CA LEU A 252 -16.25 -7.26 1.39
C LEU A 252 -15.53 -7.83 0.17
N VAL A 253 -14.34 -7.32 -0.11
CA VAL A 253 -13.44 -7.82 -1.16
C VAL A 253 -12.12 -8.26 -0.53
N ILE A 254 -11.79 -9.53 -0.66
CA ILE A 254 -10.53 -10.13 -0.19
C ILE A 254 -9.62 -10.40 -1.38
N VAL A 255 -8.44 -9.77 -1.38
CA VAL A 255 -7.35 -10.06 -2.31
C VAL A 255 -6.30 -10.87 -1.55
N LYS A 256 -6.15 -12.16 -1.88
CA LYS A 256 -5.17 -13.04 -1.22
C LYS A 256 -3.75 -12.70 -1.64
N PRO A 257 -2.82 -12.42 -0.71
CA PRO A 257 -1.45 -12.07 -1.10
C PRO A 257 -0.72 -13.25 -1.75
N ILE A 258 0.26 -12.90 -2.55
CA ILE A 258 1.29 -13.81 -3.06
C ILE A 258 2.33 -14.02 -1.97
N VAL A 259 2.75 -15.28 -1.77
CA VAL A 259 3.84 -15.64 -0.87
C VAL A 259 5.04 -16.18 -1.66
N ASN A 260 6.23 -15.73 -1.28
CA ASN A 260 7.51 -16.14 -1.84
C ASN A 260 8.50 -16.47 -0.72
N PHE A 261 9.44 -17.38 -0.96
CA PHE A 261 10.67 -17.40 -0.18
C PHE A 261 11.56 -16.22 -0.58
N HIS A 262 12.48 -15.84 0.30
CA HIS A 262 13.62 -15.00 -0.06
C HIS A 262 14.53 -15.68 -1.09
N THR A 263 15.47 -14.91 -1.64
CA THR A 263 16.52 -15.39 -2.55
C THR A 263 17.32 -16.56 -1.96
N ASP A 264 17.93 -17.34 -2.85
CA ASP A 264 18.81 -18.44 -2.43
C ASP A 264 20.02 -17.90 -1.67
N ALA A 265 20.60 -18.73 -0.79
CA ALA A 265 21.75 -18.33 0.02
C ALA A 265 22.93 -19.29 -0.16
N VAL A 266 24.13 -18.77 0.07
CA VAL A 266 25.32 -19.59 0.32
C VAL A 266 25.65 -19.47 1.80
N VAL A 267 25.82 -20.61 2.45
CA VAL A 267 25.95 -20.72 3.90
C VAL A 267 27.20 -21.53 4.22
N ALA A 268 27.92 -21.13 5.26
CA ALA A 268 29.06 -21.89 5.74
C ALA A 268 28.60 -22.96 6.74
N GLU A 269 29.43 -23.97 6.96
CA GLU A 269 29.22 -24.92 8.04
C GLU A 269 29.28 -24.24 9.42
N GLY A 270 28.50 -24.76 10.37
CA GLY A 270 28.38 -24.16 11.71
C GLY A 270 27.54 -22.87 11.77
N SER A 271 27.02 -22.39 10.63
CA SER A 271 26.18 -21.20 10.55
C SER A 271 24.74 -21.43 11.04
N SER A 272 24.10 -20.33 11.43
CA SER A 272 22.67 -20.27 11.69
C SER A 272 21.98 -19.62 10.50
N VAL A 273 20.98 -20.30 9.94
CA VAL A 273 20.29 -19.85 8.73
C VAL A 273 18.83 -19.56 9.03
N GLU A 274 18.35 -18.42 8.54
CA GLU A 274 16.95 -18.03 8.60
C GLU A 274 16.26 -18.30 7.25
N LEU A 275 15.27 -19.21 7.24
CA LEU A 275 14.40 -19.41 6.10
C LEU A 275 13.19 -18.48 6.24
N VAL A 276 13.10 -17.46 5.37
CA VAL A 276 12.02 -16.46 5.40
C VAL A 276 11.02 -16.69 4.27
N ALA A 277 9.73 -16.63 4.61
CA ALA A 277 8.64 -16.46 3.66
C ALA A 277 8.02 -15.08 3.83
N GLU A 278 7.80 -14.40 2.72
CA GLU A 278 7.32 -13.02 2.65
C GLU A 278 6.08 -12.91 1.76
N LEU A 279 5.10 -12.14 2.25
CA LEU A 279 3.89 -11.77 1.52
C LEU A 279 4.12 -10.48 0.75
N ASN A 280 3.58 -10.38 -0.46
CA ASN A 280 3.63 -9.15 -1.25
C ASN A 280 2.61 -8.06 -0.81
N GLY A 281 2.02 -8.24 0.37
CA GLY A 281 1.04 -7.34 0.98
C GLY A 281 0.29 -8.05 2.13
N PRO A 282 -0.49 -7.30 2.93
CA PRO A 282 -1.17 -7.86 4.09
C PRO A 282 -2.15 -8.98 3.73
N ALA A 283 -2.22 -10.03 4.55
CA ALA A 283 -3.29 -11.02 4.46
C ALA A 283 -4.58 -10.52 5.12
N ALA A 284 -5.74 -10.85 4.54
CA ALA A 284 -7.03 -10.56 5.16
C ALA A 284 -7.26 -11.37 6.45
N ILE A 285 -6.65 -12.55 6.59
CA ILE A 285 -6.86 -13.47 7.71
C ILE A 285 -5.51 -14.02 8.18
N TYR A 286 -5.18 -13.70 9.43
CA TYR A 286 -4.03 -14.21 10.16
C TYR A 286 -4.45 -15.24 11.23
N PRO A 287 -3.57 -16.18 11.63
CA PRO A 287 -2.23 -16.37 11.09
C PRO A 287 -2.25 -17.06 9.71
N VAL A 288 -1.25 -16.76 8.87
CA VAL A 288 -1.00 -17.48 7.63
C VAL A 288 -0.05 -18.64 7.91
N SER A 289 -0.48 -19.88 7.61
CA SER A 289 0.36 -21.08 7.70
C SER A 289 0.84 -21.47 6.30
N ILE A 290 2.16 -21.61 6.15
CA ILE A 290 2.85 -21.95 4.90
C ILE A 290 3.59 -23.27 5.12
N PRO A 291 3.01 -24.41 4.75
CA PRO A 291 3.69 -25.70 4.88
C PRO A 291 4.89 -25.76 3.94
N TYR A 292 5.95 -26.49 4.32
CA TYR A 292 7.10 -26.73 3.45
C TYR A 292 7.69 -28.13 3.65
N THR A 293 8.44 -28.57 2.65
CA THR A 293 9.20 -29.82 2.67
C THR A 293 10.69 -29.56 2.41
N VAL A 294 11.53 -30.40 2.99
CA VAL A 294 13.00 -30.30 2.95
C VAL A 294 13.55 -31.52 2.21
N ALA A 295 14.44 -31.25 1.26
CA ALA A 295 15.19 -32.18 0.44
C ALA A 295 16.59 -31.60 0.19
N GLY A 296 17.31 -32.15 -0.79
CA GLY A 296 18.66 -31.71 -1.13
C GLY A 296 19.65 -32.88 -1.10
N THR A 297 20.94 -32.54 -1.19
CA THR A 297 22.03 -33.52 -1.03
C THR A 297 22.48 -33.64 0.42
N ALA A 298 22.36 -32.56 1.20
CA ALA A 298 22.67 -32.53 2.63
C ALA A 298 21.66 -33.39 3.41
N VAL A 299 22.16 -34.09 4.42
CA VAL A 299 21.44 -35.02 5.29
C VAL A 299 20.91 -34.28 6.52
N GLY A 300 19.58 -34.23 6.61
CA GLY A 300 18.90 -33.67 7.77
C GLY A 300 18.96 -34.54 9.04
N GLY A 301 18.37 -34.03 10.13
CA GLY A 301 18.32 -34.73 11.42
C GLY A 301 19.53 -34.47 12.31
N GLY A 302 20.27 -33.40 12.03
CA GLY A 302 21.47 -32.99 12.76
C GLY A 302 22.74 -33.72 12.33
N VAL A 303 22.77 -34.26 11.10
CA VAL A 303 24.01 -34.69 10.45
C VAL A 303 24.64 -33.45 9.83
N ASP A 304 24.03 -32.90 8.77
CA ASP A 304 24.54 -31.70 8.08
C ASP A 304 23.67 -30.48 8.42
N HIS A 305 22.39 -30.70 8.73
CA HIS A 305 21.50 -29.62 9.20
C HIS A 305 20.38 -30.10 10.12
N THR A 306 19.81 -29.15 10.87
CA THR A 306 18.69 -29.41 11.80
C THR A 306 17.30 -29.21 11.20
N LEU A 307 17.19 -28.58 10.02
CA LEU A 307 15.92 -28.30 9.36
C LEU A 307 15.13 -29.60 9.04
N ALA A 308 13.84 -29.59 9.32
CA ALA A 308 12.91 -30.68 9.02
C ALA A 308 11.65 -30.12 8.36
N ASN A 309 10.85 -30.98 7.71
CA ASN A 309 9.54 -30.58 7.16
C ASN A 309 8.69 -29.91 8.25
N GLY A 310 7.97 -28.86 7.88
CA GLY A 310 7.22 -28.08 8.85
C GLY A 310 6.31 -27.05 8.19
N GLU A 311 6.04 -25.99 8.94
CA GLU A 311 5.30 -24.82 8.48
C GLU A 311 5.99 -23.54 8.95
N ILE A 312 5.95 -22.50 8.12
CA ILE A 312 6.25 -21.13 8.53
C ILE A 312 4.91 -20.47 8.88
N LEU A 313 4.85 -19.82 10.04
CA LEU A 313 3.66 -19.14 10.52
C LEU A 313 3.88 -17.63 10.51
N ILE A 314 3.04 -16.89 9.79
CA ILE A 314 3.01 -15.42 9.83
C ILE A 314 1.84 -15.04 10.74
N GLN A 315 2.16 -14.54 11.95
CA GLN A 315 1.14 -14.18 12.94
C GLN A 315 0.49 -12.82 12.65
N SER A 316 1.26 -11.90 12.09
CA SER A 316 0.89 -10.55 11.67
C SER A 316 2.00 -10.01 10.77
N GLY A 317 1.74 -8.92 10.05
CA GLY A 317 2.73 -8.33 9.14
C GLY A 317 3.02 -9.21 7.93
N LEU A 318 4.13 -8.95 7.24
CA LEU A 318 4.41 -9.54 5.92
C LEU A 318 5.32 -10.76 5.95
N ARG A 319 6.04 -11.01 7.05
CA ARG A 319 7.12 -12.01 7.11
C ARG A 319 6.92 -13.03 8.22
N GLY A 320 7.32 -14.26 7.94
CA GLY A 320 7.51 -15.30 8.94
C GLY A 320 8.75 -16.11 8.60
N SER A 321 9.39 -16.68 9.61
CA SER A 321 10.63 -17.41 9.42
C SER A 321 10.75 -18.67 10.27
N VAL A 322 11.65 -19.55 9.85
CA VAL A 322 12.14 -20.69 10.63
C VAL A 322 13.66 -20.66 10.61
N ASN A 323 14.25 -20.71 11.80
CA ASN A 323 15.70 -20.81 11.97
C ASN A 323 16.15 -22.28 12.03
N PHE A 324 17.26 -22.59 11.38
CA PHE A 324 17.94 -23.88 11.49
C PHE A 324 19.45 -23.70 11.58
N GLN A 325 20.15 -24.78 11.91
CA GLN A 325 21.62 -24.81 12.01
C GLN A 325 22.16 -25.68 10.90
N VAL A 326 23.25 -25.22 10.28
CA VAL A 326 24.16 -26.05 9.47
C VAL A 326 25.25 -26.55 10.42
N ILE A 327 25.53 -27.84 10.38
CA ILE A 327 26.44 -28.49 11.32
C ILE A 327 27.84 -28.50 10.73
N ASP A 328 28.83 -28.03 11.50
CA ASP A 328 30.25 -28.26 11.21
C ASP A 328 30.65 -29.63 11.79
N ASP A 329 30.95 -30.58 10.90
CA ASP A 329 31.35 -31.93 11.27
C ASP A 329 32.87 -32.19 11.12
N ALA A 330 33.63 -31.16 10.71
CA ALA A 330 35.06 -31.12 10.48
C ALA A 330 35.62 -32.08 9.40
N ASP A 331 34.82 -32.57 8.45
CA ASP A 331 35.30 -33.30 7.28
C ASP A 331 35.54 -32.36 6.07
N GLY A 332 36.71 -31.71 6.02
CA GLY A 332 37.06 -30.75 4.94
C GLY A 332 37.30 -31.35 3.54
N GLY A 333 36.64 -32.46 3.21
CA GLY A 333 36.70 -33.17 1.93
C GLY A 333 35.34 -33.51 1.33
N GLU A 334 34.25 -32.94 1.85
CA GLU A 334 32.91 -33.14 1.32
C GLU A 334 32.77 -32.49 -0.08
N THR A 335 31.74 -32.92 -0.81
CA THR A 335 31.37 -32.29 -2.07
C THR A 335 30.31 -31.26 -1.77
N GLN A 336 30.33 -30.10 -2.43
CA GLN A 336 29.31 -29.06 -2.28
C GLN A 336 27.89 -29.62 -2.12
N GLU A 337 27.26 -29.28 -1.00
CA GLU A 337 25.96 -29.80 -0.63
C GLU A 337 24.85 -28.75 -0.73
N THR A 338 23.61 -29.21 -0.73
CA THR A 338 22.43 -28.35 -0.86
C THR A 338 21.35 -28.77 0.10
N ILE A 339 20.69 -27.79 0.69
CA ILE A 339 19.41 -27.92 1.37
C ILE A 339 18.37 -27.26 0.47
N VAL A 340 17.38 -28.02 0.02
CA VAL A 340 16.31 -27.56 -0.87
C VAL A 340 14.99 -27.58 -0.12
N VAL A 341 14.36 -26.42 0.01
CA VAL A 341 13.08 -26.26 0.69
C VAL A 341 12.02 -25.91 -0.36
N THR A 342 10.92 -26.67 -0.40
CA THR A 342 9.80 -26.44 -1.33
C THR A 342 8.54 -26.08 -0.56
N MET A 343 7.93 -24.95 -0.95
CA MET A 343 6.68 -24.46 -0.38
C MET A 343 5.50 -25.36 -0.79
N GLY A 344 4.62 -25.65 0.17
CA GLY A 344 3.36 -26.34 -0.05
C GLY A 344 2.19 -25.37 -0.21
N ALA A 345 1.04 -25.89 -0.66
CA ALA A 345 -0.16 -25.07 -0.81
C ALA A 345 -0.67 -24.53 0.54
N SER A 346 -1.19 -23.30 0.52
CA SER A 346 -1.83 -22.63 1.64
C SER A 346 -3.22 -22.09 1.23
N VAL A 347 -4.09 -21.82 2.21
CA VAL A 347 -5.50 -21.43 1.96
C VAL A 347 -5.66 -19.91 1.80
N ASN A 348 -4.95 -19.13 2.61
CA ASN A 348 -5.14 -17.66 2.70
C ASN A 348 -4.21 -16.88 1.76
N VAL A 349 -3.31 -17.57 1.06
CA VAL A 349 -2.30 -16.97 0.18
C VAL A 349 -2.16 -17.79 -1.10
N VAL A 350 -1.53 -17.18 -2.10
CA VAL A 350 -1.22 -17.79 -3.39
C VAL A 350 0.29 -17.95 -3.50
N LEU A 351 0.75 -19.06 -4.06
CA LEU A 351 2.19 -19.27 -4.30
C LEU A 351 2.67 -18.34 -5.42
N GLY A 352 3.76 -17.62 -5.17
CA GLY A 352 4.42 -16.77 -6.17
C GLY A 352 5.43 -17.53 -7.03
N GLU A 353 6.38 -16.79 -7.59
CA GLU A 353 7.41 -17.33 -8.48
C GLU A 353 8.57 -18.01 -7.72
N LYS A 354 8.87 -17.57 -6.49
CA LYS A 354 9.96 -18.10 -5.65
C LYS A 354 9.44 -19.08 -4.60
N THR A 355 9.05 -20.27 -5.04
CA THR A 355 8.49 -21.35 -4.17
C THR A 355 9.51 -22.40 -3.72
N VAL A 356 10.73 -22.33 -4.25
CA VAL A 356 11.84 -23.21 -3.90
C VAL A 356 13.00 -22.36 -3.43
N TYR A 357 13.43 -22.59 -2.20
CA TYR A 357 14.63 -22.02 -1.61
C TYR A 357 15.74 -23.07 -1.60
N THR A 358 16.96 -22.65 -1.94
CA THR A 358 18.16 -23.48 -1.93
C THR A 358 19.22 -22.78 -1.09
N ALA A 359 19.67 -23.43 -0.03
CA ALA A 359 20.92 -23.08 0.64
C ALA A 359 22.03 -23.97 0.10
N GLN A 360 23.08 -23.37 -0.48
CA GLN A 360 24.30 -24.07 -0.87
C GLN A 360 25.27 -24.04 0.31
N ILE A 361 25.64 -25.22 0.81
CA ILE A 361 26.62 -25.35 1.87
C ILE A 361 28.01 -25.26 1.25
N SER A 362 28.83 -24.34 1.76
CA SER A 362 30.19 -24.09 1.30
C SER A 362 31.22 -24.49 2.36
N ASP A 363 32.17 -25.33 1.97
CA ASP A 363 33.38 -25.63 2.76
C ASP A 363 34.45 -24.55 2.59
N GLN A 364 34.26 -23.64 1.64
CA GLN A 364 35.14 -22.49 1.42
C GLN A 364 34.62 -21.30 2.19
N ASN A 365 35.55 -20.54 2.75
CA ASN A 365 35.26 -19.25 3.36
C ASN A 365 34.50 -18.35 2.39
N ILE A 366 33.43 -17.74 2.90
CA ILE A 366 32.55 -16.81 2.22
C ILE A 366 32.92 -15.40 2.65
N ALA A 367 32.94 -14.46 1.71
CA ALA A 367 33.21 -13.06 2.06
C ALA A 367 32.08 -12.50 2.93
N PRO A 368 32.37 -11.63 3.91
CA PRO A 368 31.34 -11.00 4.71
C PRO A 368 30.43 -10.11 3.86
N THR A 369 29.17 -9.96 4.24
CA THR A 369 28.27 -8.93 3.72
C THR A 369 28.31 -7.73 4.66
N VAL A 370 28.31 -6.53 4.09
CA VAL A 370 28.35 -5.26 4.85
C VAL A 370 27.12 -4.46 4.50
N GLU A 371 26.38 -3.99 5.49
CA GLU A 371 25.32 -2.99 5.34
C GLU A 371 25.79 -1.66 5.95
N MET A 372 25.42 -0.54 5.32
CA MET A 372 25.90 0.78 5.69
C MET A 372 24.75 1.61 6.23
N VAL A 373 24.86 2.03 7.50
CA VAL A 373 23.84 2.82 8.18
C VAL A 373 24.46 4.14 8.62
N ALA A 374 23.85 5.26 8.25
CA ALA A 374 24.27 6.57 8.72
C ALA A 374 23.30 7.07 9.80
N ASP A 375 23.84 7.59 10.89
CA ASP A 375 23.08 8.11 12.02
C ASP A 375 23.48 9.56 12.32
N GLN A 376 22.48 10.41 12.56
CA GLN A 376 22.69 11.74 13.13
C GLN A 376 21.54 12.11 14.06
N GLY A 377 21.86 12.56 15.27
CA GLY A 377 20.88 13.13 16.19
C GLY A 377 19.79 12.13 16.62
N GLN A 378 18.63 12.17 15.95
CA GLN A 378 17.42 11.43 16.32
C GLN A 378 17.39 9.97 15.83
N GLY A 379 18.28 9.56 14.92
CA GLY A 379 18.36 8.16 14.48
C GLY A 379 19.05 7.99 13.13
N GLN A 380 18.76 6.83 12.51
CA GLN A 380 19.23 6.48 11.17
C GLN A 380 18.67 7.45 10.14
N THR A 381 19.54 8.09 9.38
CA THR A 381 19.14 9.01 8.32
C THR A 381 20.25 9.20 7.30
N ARG A 382 19.86 9.37 6.04
CA ARG A 382 20.77 9.81 4.96
C ARG A 382 20.73 11.32 4.73
N LEU A 383 19.88 12.05 5.47
CA LEU A 383 19.77 13.50 5.47
C LEU A 383 20.44 14.06 6.73
N VAL A 384 21.62 14.62 6.55
CA VAL A 384 22.47 15.16 7.61
C VAL A 384 22.44 16.67 7.60
N VAL A 385 22.34 17.29 8.77
CA VAL A 385 22.33 18.75 8.94
C VAL A 385 23.63 19.22 9.61
N THR A 386 24.24 20.28 9.08
CA THR A 386 25.58 20.71 9.50
C THR A 386 25.70 21.12 10.98
N ASP A 387 24.62 21.49 11.65
CA ASP A 387 24.62 21.99 13.02
C ASP A 387 23.96 21.04 14.05
N GLU A 388 23.63 19.81 13.66
CA GLU A 388 22.99 18.80 14.52
C GLU A 388 23.98 17.82 15.18
N GLY A 389 25.28 18.12 15.13
CA GLY A 389 26.33 17.31 15.76
C GLY A 389 26.96 16.29 14.80
N PRO A 390 27.83 15.41 15.32
CA PRO A 390 28.58 14.46 14.51
C PRO A 390 27.67 13.41 13.88
N VAL A 391 28.06 12.93 12.70
CA VAL A 391 27.44 11.80 12.01
C VAL A 391 28.26 10.56 12.30
N THR A 392 27.59 9.45 12.59
CA THR A 392 28.23 8.13 12.72
C THR A 392 27.76 7.26 11.57
N VAL A 393 28.69 6.75 10.78
CA VAL A 393 28.41 5.74 9.76
C VAL A 393 28.84 4.39 10.31
N ASN A 394 27.88 3.47 10.45
CA ASN A 394 28.07 2.12 10.94
C ASN A 394 28.14 1.14 9.77
N ALA A 395 29.17 0.30 9.77
CA ALA A 395 29.29 -0.87 8.90
C ALA A 395 28.77 -2.10 9.67
N LEU A 396 27.53 -2.50 9.37
CA LEU A 396 26.91 -3.69 9.94
C LEU A 396 27.38 -4.91 9.16
N VAL A 397 28.29 -5.69 9.75
CA VAL A 397 28.90 -6.86 9.11
C VAL A 397 28.14 -8.13 9.49
N SER A 398 27.68 -8.87 8.49
CA SER A 398 27.18 -10.24 8.63
C SER A 398 28.15 -11.17 7.90
N ASP A 399 28.66 -12.18 8.61
CA ASP A 399 29.59 -13.14 8.06
C ASP A 399 29.02 -14.55 8.22
N PRO A 400 28.81 -15.29 7.12
CA PRO A 400 28.39 -16.68 7.18
C PRO A 400 29.36 -17.57 7.98
N ASP A 401 30.64 -17.22 8.05
CA ASP A 401 31.69 -17.97 8.74
C ASP A 401 31.84 -17.50 10.21
N PRO A 402 31.29 -18.22 11.21
CA PRO A 402 31.22 -17.74 12.61
C PRO A 402 32.57 -17.64 13.33
N GLY A 403 33.66 -18.11 12.70
CA GLY A 403 35.02 -18.09 13.24
C GLY A 403 35.83 -16.85 12.85
N ASP A 404 35.31 -16.04 11.92
CA ASP A 404 36.09 -15.00 11.28
C ASP A 404 36.16 -13.68 12.07
N SER A 405 37.24 -12.94 11.84
CA SER A 405 37.46 -11.61 12.42
C SER A 405 37.62 -10.59 11.30
N HIS A 406 37.07 -9.40 11.49
CA HIS A 406 37.02 -8.38 10.45
C HIS A 406 38.01 -7.24 10.67
N SER A 407 38.47 -6.67 9.56
CA SER A 407 39.27 -5.44 9.49
C SER A 407 38.65 -4.48 8.51
N TYR A 408 38.77 -3.17 8.79
CA TYR A 408 38.03 -2.11 8.11
C TYR A 408 39.00 -1.12 7.45
N ASP A 409 38.70 -0.72 6.21
CA ASP A 409 39.42 0.30 5.45
C ASP A 409 38.44 1.34 4.88
N TRP A 410 38.37 2.48 5.55
CA TRP A 410 37.53 3.62 5.19
C TRP A 410 38.18 4.60 4.18
N SER A 411 39.35 4.27 3.64
CA SER A 411 40.13 5.17 2.77
C SER A 411 39.47 5.47 1.41
N PHE A 412 38.37 4.79 1.09
CA PHE A 412 37.57 5.01 -0.12
C PHE A 412 36.48 6.07 0.06
N SER A 413 36.26 6.55 1.29
CA SER A 413 35.35 7.67 1.57
C SER A 413 35.83 8.97 0.90
N ASP A 414 34.90 9.88 0.64
CA ASP A 414 35.22 11.21 0.13
C ASP A 414 36.22 11.93 1.03
N SER A 415 37.24 12.53 0.43
CA SER A 415 38.36 13.15 1.16
C SER A 415 37.96 14.32 2.09
N GLN A 416 36.75 14.86 1.91
CA GLN A 416 36.18 15.90 2.76
C GLN A 416 35.60 15.33 4.07
N LEU A 417 35.21 14.04 4.10
CA LEU A 417 34.74 13.37 5.30
C LEU A 417 35.97 13.02 6.14
N LEU A 418 36.18 13.79 7.20
CA LEU A 418 37.32 13.63 8.09
C LEU A 418 36.88 12.86 9.34
N GLU A 419 37.52 11.72 9.59
CA GLU A 419 37.36 10.99 10.85
C GLU A 419 37.78 11.86 12.04
N THR A 420 36.93 11.90 13.06
CA THR A 420 37.02 12.70 14.28
C THR A 420 37.12 11.91 15.59
N ASP A 421 36.74 10.63 15.64
CA ASP A 421 36.80 9.80 16.85
C ASP A 421 38.19 9.19 17.12
N GLY A 422 39.02 9.13 16.07
CA GLY A 422 40.40 8.67 16.12
C GLY A 422 40.61 7.16 15.97
N ASP A 423 39.59 6.39 15.59
CA ASP A 423 39.68 4.95 15.30
C ASP A 423 39.08 4.59 13.93
N SER A 424 39.85 4.81 12.87
CA SER A 424 39.42 4.39 11.53
C SER A 424 39.63 2.89 11.23
N SER A 425 39.80 2.06 12.27
CA SER A 425 40.11 0.63 12.14
C SER A 425 38.99 -0.30 12.61
N ASP A 426 37.87 0.27 13.05
CA ASP A 426 36.68 -0.45 13.45
C ASP A 426 35.52 -0.24 12.44
N GLY A 427 34.36 -0.78 12.79
CA GLY A 427 33.14 -0.70 11.98
C GLY A 427 32.41 0.64 12.08
N GLN A 428 33.01 1.68 12.67
CA GLN A 428 32.42 3.00 12.76
C GLN A 428 33.29 4.03 12.02
N PHE A 429 32.62 5.02 11.44
CA PHE A 429 33.26 6.18 10.84
C PHE A 429 32.52 7.44 11.26
N VAL A 430 33.17 8.30 12.04
CA VAL A 430 32.54 9.45 12.70
C VAL A 430 33.09 10.76 12.15
N PHE A 431 32.24 11.59 11.55
CA PHE A 431 32.67 12.88 11.03
C PHE A 431 31.81 14.03 11.53
N ASP A 432 32.41 15.22 11.61
CA ASP A 432 31.70 16.46 11.93
C ASP A 432 31.24 17.13 10.62
N PRO A 433 29.91 17.24 10.38
CA PRO A 433 29.40 17.87 9.17
C PRO A 433 29.52 19.40 9.19
N GLY A 434 29.84 20.04 10.32
CA GLY A 434 29.81 21.50 10.48
C GLY A 434 30.75 22.31 9.57
N ASN A 435 31.76 21.66 8.97
CA ASN A 435 32.67 22.29 8.01
C ASN A 435 32.40 21.88 6.56
N LEU A 436 31.41 21.03 6.32
CA LEU A 436 31.04 20.58 4.98
C LEU A 436 30.14 21.64 4.32
N SER A 437 30.33 21.82 3.02
CA SER A 437 29.36 22.59 2.23
C SER A 437 28.14 21.70 1.96
N PRO A 438 26.92 22.26 1.90
CA PRO A 438 25.75 21.49 1.51
C PRO A 438 25.97 20.79 0.18
N GLY A 439 25.65 19.49 0.11
CA GLY A 439 26.00 18.62 -1.01
C GLY A 439 25.88 17.16 -0.65
N PHE A 440 26.34 16.29 -1.56
CA PHE A 440 26.31 14.84 -1.38
C PHE A 440 27.73 14.32 -1.17
N TYR A 441 27.90 13.43 -0.21
CA TYR A 441 29.18 12.85 0.16
C TYR A 441 29.03 11.33 0.28
N THR A 442 30.05 10.59 -0.11
CA THR A 442 30.08 9.13 -0.04
C THR A 442 31.01 8.68 1.07
N ALA A 443 30.46 7.92 2.03
CA ALA A 443 31.26 7.16 3.00
C ALA A 443 31.34 5.72 2.50
N ALA A 444 32.56 5.18 2.41
CA ALA A 444 32.79 3.85 1.85
C ALA A 444 33.80 3.08 2.69
N VAL A 445 33.50 1.80 2.90
CA VAL A 445 34.32 0.87 3.66
C VAL A 445 34.62 -0.38 2.84
N SER A 446 35.85 -0.83 2.93
CA SER A 446 36.23 -2.20 2.60
C SER A 446 36.36 -2.99 3.89
N VAL A 447 35.63 -4.10 3.99
CA VAL A 447 35.70 -5.03 5.11
C VAL A 447 36.36 -6.30 4.63
N ARG A 448 37.41 -6.70 5.34
CA ARG A 448 38.15 -7.92 5.04
C ARG A 448 38.13 -8.85 6.23
N ASP A 449 37.77 -10.10 5.98
CA ASP A 449 37.79 -11.15 6.98
C ASP A 449 39.22 -11.66 7.26
N SER A 450 39.31 -12.69 8.11
CA SER A 450 40.58 -13.25 8.55
C SER A 450 41.23 -14.16 7.49
N SER A 451 40.41 -14.70 6.58
CA SER A 451 40.81 -15.50 5.42
C SER A 451 41.31 -14.67 4.24
N LEU A 452 41.15 -13.34 4.33
CA LEU A 452 41.48 -12.32 3.34
C LEU A 452 40.43 -12.10 2.25
N ALA A 453 39.24 -12.68 2.34
CA ALA A 453 38.12 -12.32 1.49
C ALA A 453 37.61 -10.91 1.86
N GLU A 454 37.20 -10.16 0.85
CA GLU A 454 36.90 -8.73 0.97
C GLU A 454 35.51 -8.45 0.40
N SER A 455 34.76 -7.60 1.10
CA SER A 455 33.55 -6.98 0.61
C SER A 455 33.65 -5.47 0.78
N ARG A 456 33.04 -4.73 -0.15
CA ARG A 456 33.08 -3.28 -0.15
C ARG A 456 31.68 -2.74 -0.26
N ASN A 457 31.37 -1.78 0.62
CA ASN A 457 30.11 -1.07 0.53
C ASN A 457 30.28 0.44 0.75
N ASP A 458 29.27 1.19 0.34
CA ASP A 458 29.20 2.64 0.43
C ASP A 458 27.78 3.13 0.68
N VAL A 459 27.68 4.26 1.38
CA VAL A 459 26.46 5.02 1.58
C VAL A 459 26.66 6.46 1.15
N VAL A 460 25.66 6.99 0.46
CA VAL A 460 25.62 8.40 0.03
C VAL A 460 24.79 9.17 1.05
N ILE A 461 25.37 10.26 1.54
CA ILE A 461 24.81 11.13 2.58
C ILE A 461 24.55 12.52 1.98
N ALA A 462 23.33 13.02 2.16
CA ALA A 462 22.93 14.37 1.78
C ALA A 462 23.17 15.33 2.95
N VAL A 463 24.12 16.25 2.81
CA VAL A 463 24.42 17.27 3.82
C VAL A 463 23.68 18.57 3.50
N LEU A 464 22.91 19.07 4.46
CA LEU A 464 22.12 20.28 4.39
C LEU A 464 22.60 21.33 5.41
N SER A 465 22.47 22.60 5.06
CA SER A 465 22.78 23.70 5.99
C SER A 465 21.70 23.96 7.03
N GLU A 466 20.48 23.46 6.80
CA GLU A 466 19.32 23.61 7.67
C GLU A 466 18.37 22.44 7.40
N ALA A 467 17.76 21.89 8.45
CA ALA A 467 16.75 20.85 8.35
C ALA A 467 15.47 21.38 7.67
N PRO A 468 14.75 20.56 6.88
CA PRO A 468 13.38 20.87 6.49
C PRO A 468 12.50 21.17 7.72
N LEU A 469 11.51 22.04 7.58
CA LEU A 469 10.55 22.26 8.66
C LEU A 469 9.47 21.17 8.60
N LEU A 470 9.48 20.25 9.56
CA LEU A 470 8.42 19.26 9.73
C LEU A 470 7.23 19.89 10.45
N THR A 471 6.02 19.55 10.00
CA THR A 471 4.77 20.14 10.50
C THR A 471 3.79 19.03 10.89
N SER A 472 2.61 19.39 11.38
CA SER A 472 1.52 18.44 11.58
C SER A 472 0.82 18.04 10.26
N LEU A 473 1.52 18.16 9.13
CA LEU A 473 1.07 17.63 7.84
C LEU A 473 1.39 16.13 7.84
N ASP A 474 0.64 15.38 7.05
CA ASP A 474 0.87 13.97 6.76
C ASP A 474 1.17 13.95 5.25
N SER A 475 2.47 13.94 4.91
CA SER A 475 2.93 14.24 3.55
C SER A 475 2.85 13.03 2.61
N ASP A 476 2.94 11.83 3.13
CA ASP A 476 2.82 10.56 2.42
C ASP A 476 1.44 9.90 2.57
N GLY A 477 0.65 10.30 3.57
CA GLY A 477 -0.74 9.90 3.75
C GLY A 477 -0.94 8.64 4.58
N ASP A 478 0.05 8.27 5.40
CA ASP A 478 0.02 7.05 6.23
C ASP A 478 -0.79 7.21 7.54
N GLY A 479 -1.18 8.46 7.86
CA GLY A 479 -1.95 8.83 9.04
C GLY A 479 -1.12 9.24 10.25
N ILE A 480 0.20 9.26 10.12
CA ILE A 480 1.17 9.84 11.06
C ILE A 480 1.57 11.22 10.51
N THR A 481 1.92 12.15 11.39
CA THR A 481 2.33 13.50 10.97
C THR A 481 3.84 13.62 10.86
N ASP A 482 4.32 14.45 9.93
CA ASP A 482 5.74 14.60 9.64
C ASP A 482 6.57 14.92 10.89
N ASP A 483 6.02 15.73 11.81
CA ASP A 483 6.68 16.13 13.06
C ASP A 483 6.81 15.01 14.10
N ILE A 484 6.05 13.93 13.96
CA ILE A 484 6.13 12.72 14.78
C ILE A 484 7.14 11.73 14.19
N GLU A 485 7.13 11.55 12.87
CA GLU A 485 8.00 10.61 12.16
C GLU A 485 9.45 11.08 12.10
N GLY A 486 9.66 12.38 11.90
CA GLY A 486 10.99 12.97 11.85
C GLY A 486 11.73 12.64 10.55
N PHE A 487 13.06 12.65 10.63
CA PHE A 487 13.96 12.38 9.48
C PHE A 487 14.51 10.95 9.46
N VAL A 488 13.94 10.07 10.27
CA VAL A 488 14.38 8.67 10.34
C VAL A 488 14.08 8.01 8.99
N ASP A 489 14.99 7.17 8.53
CA ASP A 489 14.88 6.36 7.31
C ASP A 489 15.04 4.90 7.75
N THR A 490 13.90 4.25 8.04
CA THR A 490 13.86 2.99 8.81
C THR A 490 14.27 1.78 7.97
N ASP A 491 13.87 1.75 6.70
CA ASP A 491 14.19 0.68 5.77
C ASP A 491 15.50 0.94 5.00
N GLY A 492 16.06 2.15 5.10
CA GLY A 492 17.37 2.52 4.56
C GLY A 492 17.35 2.80 3.07
N ASP A 493 16.17 3.04 2.49
CA ASP A 493 16.01 3.22 1.05
C ASP A 493 16.52 4.60 0.58
N GLY A 494 16.73 5.55 1.50
CA GLY A 494 17.16 6.93 1.23
C GLY A 494 16.06 7.96 1.16
N ILE A 495 14.82 7.59 1.48
CA ILE A 495 13.67 8.45 1.66
C ILE A 495 13.33 8.46 3.15
N PRO A 496 13.27 9.63 3.81
CA PRO A 496 12.85 9.69 5.20
C PRO A 496 11.39 9.26 5.36
N ASN A 497 11.06 8.59 6.48
CA ASN A 497 9.75 8.04 6.81
C ASN A 497 8.60 9.03 6.57
N TYR A 498 8.74 10.33 6.92
CA TYR A 498 7.66 11.32 6.69
C TYR A 498 7.27 11.55 5.22
N LEU A 499 7.99 10.91 4.29
CA LEU A 499 7.76 10.93 2.85
C LEU A 499 7.67 9.51 2.28
N ASP A 500 7.68 8.49 3.13
CA ASP A 500 7.69 7.10 2.73
C ASP A 500 6.97 6.17 3.72
N ASP A 501 5.78 5.79 3.30
CA ASP A 501 4.90 4.80 3.91
C ASP A 501 5.15 3.36 3.39
N LEU A 502 6.16 3.13 2.54
CA LEU A 502 6.51 1.78 2.09
C LEU A 502 7.32 1.03 3.15
N GLU A 503 6.75 -0.07 3.66
CA GLU A 503 7.48 -0.99 4.54
C GLU A 503 8.37 -2.04 3.81
N PRO A 504 8.01 -2.59 2.63
CA PRO A 504 8.78 -3.69 2.05
C PRO A 504 10.10 -3.23 1.40
N GLU A 505 11.23 -3.69 1.95
CA GLU A 505 12.59 -3.36 1.46
C GLU A 505 12.85 -3.73 -0.02
N ASN A 506 12.10 -4.68 -0.59
CA ASN A 506 12.24 -5.06 -2.00
C ASN A 506 11.45 -4.15 -2.97
N LEU A 507 10.89 -3.05 -2.46
CA LEU A 507 10.15 -2.04 -3.20
C LEU A 507 10.80 -0.67 -3.03
N ILE A 508 10.62 0.21 -4.01
CA ILE A 508 10.89 1.64 -3.85
C ILE A 508 10.01 2.46 -4.79
N ARG A 509 9.68 3.69 -4.39
CA ARG A 509 8.89 4.62 -5.19
C ARG A 509 9.67 5.10 -6.42
N ALA A 510 9.13 4.86 -7.61
CA ALA A 510 9.65 5.50 -8.81
C ALA A 510 9.27 6.98 -8.86
N MET A 511 8.15 7.39 -8.26
CA MET A 511 7.69 8.78 -8.18
C MET A 511 7.21 9.13 -6.77
N ALA A 512 7.62 10.29 -6.25
CA ALA A 512 7.32 10.69 -4.87
C ALA A 512 5.84 10.97 -4.59
N SER A 513 5.06 11.37 -5.61
CA SER A 513 3.64 11.73 -5.43
C SER A 513 2.66 10.58 -5.67
N ALA A 514 3.17 9.35 -5.83
CA ALA A 514 2.41 8.18 -6.22
C ALA A 514 2.47 7.14 -5.09
N SER A 515 1.50 7.20 -4.16
CA SER A 515 1.48 6.29 -3.00
C SER A 515 1.18 4.83 -3.39
N ASP A 516 0.31 4.61 -4.38
CA ASP A 516 -0.21 3.28 -4.77
C ASP A 516 0.04 2.91 -6.25
N GLU A 517 1.03 3.53 -6.91
CA GLU A 517 1.38 3.24 -8.30
C GLU A 517 2.85 3.58 -8.56
N TYR A 518 3.41 3.08 -9.66
CA TYR A 518 4.81 3.32 -10.05
C TYR A 518 5.83 2.86 -9.00
N LEU A 519 5.66 1.62 -8.52
CA LEU A 519 6.64 0.96 -7.65
C LEU A 519 7.67 0.18 -8.48
N ILE A 520 8.94 0.39 -8.16
CA ILE A 520 10.02 -0.50 -8.62
C ILE A 520 10.02 -1.70 -7.69
N GLU A 521 10.11 -2.90 -8.25
CA GLU A 521 10.09 -4.15 -7.49
C GLU A 521 11.29 -5.02 -7.86
N THR A 522 11.97 -5.55 -6.84
CA THR A 522 12.98 -6.60 -6.97
C THR A 522 12.49 -7.87 -6.26
N GLU A 523 13.26 -8.95 -6.39
CA GLU A 523 12.94 -10.22 -5.75
C GLU A 523 12.90 -10.11 -4.21
N PRO A 524 11.96 -10.79 -3.54
CA PRO A 524 11.92 -10.84 -2.07
C PRO A 524 13.25 -11.31 -1.47
N GLY A 525 13.69 -10.64 -0.40
CA GLY A 525 14.99 -10.85 0.23
C GLY A 525 16.13 -9.99 -0.33
N LEU A 526 15.92 -9.31 -1.47
CA LEU A 526 16.79 -8.21 -1.92
C LEU A 526 16.22 -6.88 -1.45
N LYS A 527 17.07 -5.87 -1.36
CA LYS A 527 16.67 -4.50 -1.00
C LYS A 527 16.83 -3.54 -2.17
N LEU A 528 15.93 -2.56 -2.25
CA LEU A 528 16.04 -1.41 -3.15
C LEU A 528 16.33 -0.14 -2.32
N SER A 529 17.10 0.76 -2.91
CA SER A 529 17.36 2.09 -2.37
C SER A 529 17.60 3.08 -3.51
N LEU A 530 17.42 4.38 -3.25
CA LEU A 530 17.75 5.44 -4.19
C LEU A 530 19.23 5.37 -4.58
N GLY A 531 19.47 5.40 -5.89
CA GLY A 531 20.81 5.55 -6.43
C GLY A 531 21.38 6.96 -6.15
N TYR A 532 22.65 7.15 -6.49
CA TYR A 532 23.35 8.41 -6.25
C TYR A 532 22.69 9.60 -6.96
N THR A 533 22.26 9.41 -8.22
CA THR A 533 21.61 10.47 -9.01
C THR A 533 20.24 10.83 -8.43
N ALA A 534 19.42 9.83 -8.10
CA ALA A 534 18.11 10.00 -7.50
C ALA A 534 18.18 10.75 -6.18
N LEU A 535 19.07 10.32 -5.27
CA LEU A 535 19.30 11.04 -4.03
C LEU A 535 19.78 12.48 -4.30
N SER A 536 20.66 12.67 -5.27
CA SER A 536 21.21 13.98 -5.61
C SER A 536 20.17 14.97 -6.17
N SER A 537 19.11 14.44 -6.79
CA SER A 537 18.04 15.21 -7.43
C SER A 537 17.12 15.93 -6.43
N LYS A 538 17.08 15.44 -5.17
CA LYS A 538 16.16 15.90 -4.11
C LYS A 538 14.67 15.74 -4.46
N LYS A 539 14.37 14.81 -5.37
CA LYS A 539 13.00 14.46 -5.76
C LYS A 539 12.39 13.36 -4.90
N ASN A 540 13.16 12.75 -3.99
CA ASN A 540 12.73 11.65 -3.10
C ASN A 540 12.03 10.52 -3.87
N SER A 541 12.63 10.15 -5.01
CA SER A 541 12.09 9.14 -5.91
C SER A 541 13.18 8.62 -6.83
N ALA A 542 13.02 7.38 -7.30
CA ALA A 542 14.01 6.73 -8.13
C ALA A 542 14.01 7.24 -9.59
N ILE A 543 12.98 7.98 -10.03
CA ILE A 543 12.99 8.60 -11.37
C ILE A 543 13.77 9.92 -11.37
N VAL A 544 14.71 9.99 -12.30
CA VAL A 544 15.54 11.16 -12.57
C VAL A 544 15.33 11.64 -14.01
N ASP A 545 15.81 12.85 -14.30
CA ASP A 545 15.90 13.35 -15.66
C ASP A 545 17.36 13.48 -16.12
N VAL A 546 17.56 13.82 -17.40
CA VAL A 546 18.90 13.90 -17.98
C VAL A 546 19.72 15.05 -17.39
N ASP A 547 19.08 16.11 -16.87
CA ASP A 547 19.78 17.21 -16.20
C ASP A 547 20.25 16.77 -14.80
N ASP A 548 19.49 15.95 -14.08
CA ASP A 548 19.92 15.35 -12.81
C ASP A 548 21.15 14.48 -13.00
N VAL A 549 21.15 13.61 -14.02
CA VAL A 549 22.32 12.79 -14.38
C VAL A 549 23.50 13.69 -14.74
N ALA A 550 23.29 14.74 -15.53
CA ALA A 550 24.35 15.68 -15.86
C ALA A 550 24.91 16.40 -14.62
N LEU A 551 24.06 16.77 -13.67
CA LEU A 551 24.46 17.41 -12.42
C LEU A 551 25.26 16.45 -11.53
N ALA A 552 24.76 15.23 -11.34
CA ALA A 552 25.40 14.18 -10.54
C ALA A 552 26.84 13.89 -11.00
N PHE A 553 27.07 13.88 -12.31
CA PHE A 553 28.38 13.61 -12.92
C PHE A 553 29.15 14.88 -13.33
N SER A 554 28.72 16.08 -12.91
CA SER A 554 29.36 17.37 -13.22
C SER A 554 29.59 17.61 -14.72
N LEU A 555 28.66 17.16 -15.56
CA LEU A 555 28.69 17.33 -17.01
C LEU A 555 28.18 18.72 -17.41
N PRO A 556 28.59 19.25 -18.58
CA PRO A 556 28.00 20.47 -19.12
C PRO A 556 26.49 20.27 -19.38
N PRO A 557 25.66 21.32 -19.18
CA PRO A 557 24.22 21.24 -19.42
C PRO A 557 23.91 20.84 -20.87
N LEU A 558 22.93 19.96 -21.07
CA LEU A 558 22.52 19.54 -22.41
C LEU A 558 21.78 20.67 -23.15
N GLU A 559 22.01 20.78 -24.47
CA GLU A 559 21.32 21.73 -25.34
C GLU A 559 19.80 21.46 -25.37
N GLU A 560 19.01 22.52 -25.52
CA GLU A 560 17.54 22.45 -25.63
C GLU A 560 17.14 21.62 -26.87
N GLY A 561 16.50 20.46 -26.64
CA GLY A 561 16.23 19.43 -27.66
C GLY A 561 16.94 18.08 -27.46
N GLN A 562 17.83 17.98 -26.46
CA GLN A 562 18.41 16.72 -25.95
C GLN A 562 17.80 16.29 -24.60
N ARG A 563 16.74 17.00 -24.15
CA ARG A 563 16.05 16.81 -22.86
C ARG A 563 14.98 15.72 -23.00
N SER A 564 14.66 15.02 -21.90
CA SER A 564 13.54 14.07 -21.59
C SER A 564 12.76 13.34 -22.71
N GLU A 565 12.48 13.97 -23.85
CA GLU A 565 11.89 13.40 -25.09
C GLU A 565 12.62 12.15 -25.61
N GLN A 566 13.88 11.94 -25.22
CA GLN A 566 14.66 10.76 -25.58
C GLN A 566 14.30 9.52 -24.73
N PHE A 567 13.79 9.72 -23.50
CA PHE A 567 13.47 8.68 -22.54
C PHE A 567 11.99 8.76 -22.12
N PRO A 568 11.05 8.42 -23.02
CA PRO A 568 9.62 8.61 -22.76
C PRO A 568 9.10 7.81 -21.55
N GLY A 569 9.74 6.67 -21.23
CA GLY A 569 9.38 5.85 -20.07
C GLY A 569 10.01 6.29 -18.74
N GLY A 570 10.84 7.35 -18.74
CA GLY A 570 11.62 7.78 -17.58
C GLY A 570 13.07 7.25 -17.59
N ILE A 571 13.90 7.83 -16.72
CA ILE A 571 15.22 7.30 -16.33
C ILE A 571 15.08 6.92 -14.86
N PHE A 572 15.50 5.71 -14.53
CA PHE A 572 15.49 5.17 -13.18
C PHE A 572 16.92 5.21 -12.64
N ASP A 573 17.05 5.41 -11.34
CA ASP A 573 18.31 5.40 -10.61
C ASP A 573 18.08 4.79 -9.23
N PHE A 574 18.50 3.54 -9.08
CA PHE A 574 18.31 2.72 -7.89
C PHE A 574 19.57 1.90 -7.61
N THR A 575 19.65 1.34 -6.41
CA THR A 575 20.61 0.30 -6.05
C THR A 575 19.86 -0.93 -5.57
N VAL A 576 20.23 -2.10 -6.08
CA VAL A 576 19.85 -3.40 -5.50
C VAL A 576 20.96 -3.86 -4.56
N SER A 577 20.61 -4.35 -3.38
CA SER A 577 21.55 -4.99 -2.44
C SER A 577 20.98 -6.29 -1.86
N GLY A 578 21.80 -7.04 -1.13
CA GLY A 578 21.41 -8.32 -0.53
C GLY A 578 21.63 -9.54 -1.43
N LEU A 579 22.41 -9.40 -2.52
CA LEU A 579 22.79 -10.55 -3.35
C LEU A 579 23.62 -11.54 -2.54
N ALA A 580 23.37 -12.83 -2.72
CA ALA A 580 24.05 -13.87 -1.94
C ALA A 580 25.55 -13.95 -2.25
N GLN A 581 25.95 -13.74 -3.50
CA GLN A 581 27.35 -13.78 -3.92
C GLN A 581 27.71 -12.67 -4.90
N PRO A 582 29.00 -12.27 -4.95
CA PRO A 582 29.53 -11.47 -6.03
C PRO A 582 29.22 -12.08 -7.40
N SER A 583 28.79 -11.24 -8.36
CA SER A 583 28.42 -11.66 -9.73
C SER A 583 27.17 -12.54 -9.85
N ASP A 584 26.35 -12.61 -8.80
CA ASP A 584 24.96 -13.00 -8.95
C ASP A 584 24.19 -11.95 -9.77
N SER A 585 22.97 -12.31 -10.19
CA SER A 585 22.12 -11.42 -10.97
C SER A 585 20.77 -11.23 -10.30
N ALA A 586 20.24 -10.01 -10.35
CA ALA A 586 18.92 -9.67 -9.81
C ALA A 586 17.94 -9.29 -10.91
N TYR A 587 16.67 -9.61 -10.71
CA TYR A 587 15.58 -9.08 -11.51
C TYR A 587 15.03 -7.77 -10.91
N VAL A 588 14.89 -6.74 -11.74
CA VAL A 588 14.30 -5.45 -11.34
C VAL A 588 13.18 -5.08 -12.30
N VAL A 589 11.98 -4.87 -11.77
CA VAL A 589 10.78 -4.45 -12.49
C VAL A 589 10.66 -2.92 -12.47
N LEU A 590 10.48 -2.32 -13.64
CA LEU A 590 10.44 -0.88 -13.85
C LEU A 590 9.11 -0.46 -14.51
N PRO A 591 8.21 0.23 -13.78
CA PRO A 591 6.98 0.79 -14.35
C PRO A 591 7.31 2.00 -15.21
N GLN A 592 6.93 1.97 -16.49
CA GLN A 592 7.26 3.04 -17.43
C GLN A 592 6.25 4.21 -17.34
N LEU A 593 6.74 5.45 -17.42
CA LEU A 593 5.90 6.67 -17.49
C LEU A 593 5.14 6.82 -18.82
N ALA A 594 5.47 6.00 -19.81
CA ALA A 594 4.78 5.93 -21.08
C ALA A 594 4.97 4.54 -21.68
N VAL A 595 4.02 4.11 -22.52
CA VAL A 595 4.14 2.86 -23.27
C VAL A 595 5.48 2.79 -24.03
N ILE A 596 6.07 1.60 -24.02
CA ILE A 596 7.35 1.34 -24.68
C ILE A 596 7.25 1.71 -26.18
N PRO A 597 8.13 2.60 -26.67
CA PRO A 597 8.07 3.11 -28.04
C PRO A 597 8.51 2.07 -29.07
N LYS A 598 8.37 2.41 -30.36
CA LYS A 598 8.92 1.58 -31.44
C LYS A 598 10.44 1.58 -31.39
N ARG A 599 11.05 0.44 -31.75
CA ARG A 599 12.50 0.25 -31.84
C ARG A 599 13.19 0.65 -30.53
N ALA A 600 12.55 0.30 -29.42
CA ALA A 600 13.03 0.60 -28.09
C ALA A 600 14.37 -0.09 -27.81
N VAL A 601 15.25 0.60 -27.09
CA VAL A 601 16.53 0.09 -26.58
C VAL A 601 16.70 0.60 -25.17
N TYR A 602 17.03 -0.30 -24.23
CA TYR A 602 17.41 0.10 -22.89
C TYR A 602 18.81 0.69 -22.91
N ARG A 603 18.99 1.85 -22.28
CA ARG A 603 20.27 2.54 -22.16
C ARG A 603 20.70 2.61 -20.72
N LYS A 604 22.00 2.47 -20.50
CA LYS A 604 22.65 2.63 -19.20
C LYS A 604 23.62 3.79 -19.28
N TYR A 605 23.61 4.64 -18.27
CA TYR A 605 24.62 5.67 -18.16
C TYR A 605 25.89 5.07 -17.54
N SER A 606 27.06 5.35 -18.12
CA SER A 606 28.35 4.90 -17.61
C SER A 606 29.17 6.11 -17.19
N ALA A 607 29.51 6.17 -15.90
CA ALA A 607 30.38 7.18 -15.35
C ALA A 607 31.80 7.13 -15.95
N GLU A 608 32.30 5.93 -16.27
CA GLU A 608 33.61 5.72 -16.89
C GLU A 608 33.69 6.35 -18.29
N THR A 609 32.66 6.12 -19.13
CA THR A 609 32.64 6.63 -20.51
C THR A 609 31.98 8.02 -20.63
N MET A 610 31.38 8.50 -19.55
CA MET A 610 30.56 9.72 -19.49
C MET A 610 29.47 9.76 -20.58
N ALA A 611 28.88 8.60 -20.90
CA ALA A 611 27.97 8.43 -22.02
C ALA A 611 26.88 7.38 -21.76
N TRP A 612 25.78 7.52 -22.52
CA TRP A 612 24.71 6.53 -22.59
C TRP A 612 25.10 5.37 -23.51
N ASN A 613 25.24 4.18 -22.95
CA ASN A 613 25.55 2.95 -23.67
C ASN A 613 24.29 2.10 -23.85
N ALA A 614 24.28 1.26 -24.88
CA ALA A 614 23.24 0.24 -25.00
C ALA A 614 23.42 -0.81 -23.90
N PHE A 615 22.32 -1.30 -23.34
CA PHE A 615 22.33 -2.45 -22.44
C PHE A 615 22.97 -3.66 -23.15
N ILE A 616 23.87 -4.35 -22.45
CA ILE A 616 24.61 -5.50 -22.98
C ILE A 616 23.90 -6.77 -22.52
N GLU A 617 23.24 -7.48 -23.44
CA GLU A 617 22.54 -8.73 -23.13
C GLU A 617 23.46 -9.96 -23.27
N ASN A 618 23.40 -10.87 -22.29
CA ASN A 618 24.08 -12.17 -22.23
C ASN A 618 23.31 -13.13 -21.29
N ASP A 619 23.88 -14.28 -20.94
CA ASP A 619 23.20 -15.28 -20.08
C ASP A 619 22.88 -14.80 -18.65
N ARG A 620 23.49 -13.69 -18.21
CA ARG A 620 23.34 -13.06 -16.89
C ARG A 620 22.79 -11.63 -16.96
N ASN A 621 22.52 -11.14 -18.16
CA ASN A 621 22.03 -9.79 -18.38
C ASN A 621 20.96 -9.83 -19.47
N ALA A 622 19.73 -9.44 -19.18
CA ALA A 622 18.64 -9.54 -20.14
C ALA A 622 17.59 -8.46 -19.92
N VAL A 623 16.88 -8.12 -20.98
CA VAL A 623 15.77 -7.16 -20.93
C VAL A 623 14.48 -7.87 -21.33
N TYR A 624 13.41 -7.61 -20.59
CA TYR A 624 12.06 -8.11 -20.84
C TYR A 624 11.04 -6.99 -20.77
N SER A 625 9.86 -7.20 -21.35
CA SER A 625 8.71 -6.31 -21.15
C SER A 625 7.39 -7.08 -21.05
N ALA A 626 6.44 -6.49 -20.34
CA ALA A 626 5.10 -7.04 -20.16
C ALA A 626 4.01 -6.01 -20.52
N PRO A 627 2.86 -6.48 -21.05
CA PRO A 627 1.68 -5.63 -21.13
C PRO A 627 1.26 -5.23 -19.72
N GLY A 628 0.48 -4.16 -19.60
CA GLY A 628 0.03 -3.69 -18.30
C GLY A 628 -0.81 -2.43 -18.44
N GLU A 629 -0.88 -1.69 -17.36
CA GLU A 629 -1.46 -0.36 -17.31
C GLU A 629 -0.43 0.62 -16.78
N GLU A 630 -0.71 1.90 -16.98
CA GLU A 630 0.09 2.97 -16.43
C GLU A 630 0.26 2.79 -14.91
N GLY A 631 1.51 2.74 -14.44
CA GLY A 631 1.83 2.61 -13.01
C GLY A 631 1.79 1.20 -12.41
N PHE A 632 1.30 0.17 -13.12
CA PHE A 632 1.09 -1.18 -12.54
C PHE A 632 1.79 -2.28 -13.33
N CYS A 633 2.66 -3.02 -12.65
CA CYS A 633 3.46 -4.09 -13.24
C CYS A 633 3.23 -5.47 -12.62
N PRO A 634 3.35 -6.55 -13.41
CA PRO A 634 3.43 -7.90 -12.89
C PRO A 634 4.68 -8.08 -12.00
N PRO A 635 4.66 -9.04 -11.07
CA PRO A 635 5.79 -9.26 -10.17
C PRO A 635 7.03 -9.79 -10.92
N PRO A 636 8.24 -9.64 -10.34
CA PRO A 636 9.48 -10.17 -10.90
C PRO A 636 9.35 -11.65 -11.27
N LYS A 637 9.91 -12.02 -12.42
CA LYS A 637 9.86 -13.37 -13.00
C LYS A 637 8.46 -13.87 -13.42
N SER A 638 7.41 -13.06 -13.33
CA SER A 638 6.08 -13.43 -13.86
C SER A 638 6.16 -13.91 -15.31
N GLY A 639 5.35 -14.92 -15.62
CA GLY A 639 5.19 -15.44 -16.98
C GLY A 639 4.64 -14.43 -18.01
N ASP A 640 4.18 -13.26 -17.57
CA ASP A 640 3.74 -12.17 -18.44
C ASP A 640 4.89 -11.46 -19.16
N TYR A 641 6.11 -11.54 -18.61
CA TYR A 641 7.30 -10.93 -19.20
C TYR A 641 7.80 -11.69 -20.42
N ARG A 642 8.00 -10.96 -21.51
CA ARG A 642 8.49 -11.48 -22.79
C ARG A 642 9.88 -10.90 -23.08
N PRO A 643 10.82 -11.67 -23.64
CA PRO A 643 12.14 -11.16 -23.98
C PRO A 643 12.10 -9.93 -24.90
N GLY A 644 12.98 -8.97 -24.63
CA GLY A 644 13.10 -7.70 -25.33
C GLY A 644 12.06 -6.65 -24.93
N LEU A 645 12.23 -5.44 -25.46
CA LEU A 645 11.30 -4.31 -25.26
C LEU A 645 10.24 -4.29 -26.36
N ASN A 646 9.03 -4.74 -26.02
CA ASN A 646 7.91 -4.85 -26.95
C ASN A 646 7.11 -3.55 -27.00
N GLN A 647 6.78 -3.09 -28.21
CA GLN A 647 6.05 -1.84 -28.39
C GLN A 647 4.65 -1.90 -27.74
N GLY A 648 4.30 -0.88 -26.95
CA GLY A 648 2.96 -0.75 -26.34
C GLY A 648 2.87 -1.30 -24.91
N ASP A 649 3.90 -1.98 -24.45
CA ASP A 649 4.00 -2.50 -23.08
C ASP A 649 4.24 -1.36 -22.08
N TRP A 650 3.83 -1.55 -20.83
CA TRP A 650 3.97 -0.56 -19.75
C TRP A 650 5.07 -0.88 -18.75
N CYS A 651 5.58 -2.11 -18.78
CA CYS A 651 6.53 -2.61 -17.79
C CYS A 651 7.78 -3.14 -18.47
N ALA A 652 8.94 -2.76 -17.95
CA ALA A 652 10.20 -3.39 -18.27
C ALA A 652 10.65 -4.24 -17.07
N MET A 653 11.38 -5.32 -17.35
CA MET A 653 12.09 -6.06 -16.31
C MET A 653 13.52 -6.30 -16.79
N LEU A 654 14.50 -5.99 -15.94
CA LEU A 654 15.91 -6.17 -16.22
C LEU A 654 16.43 -7.32 -15.39
N LEU A 655 17.25 -8.17 -15.99
CA LEU A 655 18.19 -9.03 -15.28
C LEU A 655 19.56 -8.37 -15.38
N ILE A 656 20.20 -8.07 -14.25
CA ILE A 656 21.50 -7.39 -14.22
C ILE A 656 22.47 -8.20 -13.36
N GLU A 657 23.70 -8.38 -13.83
CA GLU A 657 24.80 -9.04 -13.11
C GLU A 657 25.61 -8.03 -12.29
N ASP A 658 25.83 -8.32 -11.02
CA ASP A 658 26.71 -7.57 -10.10
C ASP A 658 28.18 -7.62 -10.57
N GLY A 659 28.81 -6.46 -10.70
CA GLY A 659 30.12 -6.29 -11.33
C GLY A 659 30.15 -6.55 -12.85
N GLY A 660 28.98 -6.78 -13.45
CA GLY A 660 28.81 -7.02 -14.87
C GLY A 660 28.87 -5.72 -15.70
N PRO A 661 28.74 -5.82 -17.04
CA PRO A 661 28.82 -4.66 -17.94
C PRO A 661 27.65 -3.67 -17.80
N ASN A 662 26.56 -4.06 -17.14
CA ASN A 662 25.40 -3.21 -16.87
C ASN A 662 25.29 -2.82 -15.39
N ASP A 663 26.30 -3.11 -14.59
CA ASP A 663 26.43 -2.55 -13.26
C ASP A 663 27.20 -1.22 -13.33
N ALA A 664 26.67 -0.15 -12.74
CA ALA A 664 27.19 1.19 -12.99
C ALA A 664 28.59 1.45 -12.41
N ASP A 665 28.96 0.77 -11.32
CA ASP A 665 30.31 0.85 -10.74
C ASP A 665 31.25 -0.29 -11.20
N GLY A 666 30.70 -1.34 -11.79
CA GLY A 666 31.43 -2.49 -12.32
C GLY A 666 32.17 -3.30 -11.25
N LEU A 667 31.78 -3.17 -9.97
CA LEU A 667 32.36 -3.93 -8.86
C LEU A 667 31.48 -5.13 -8.56
N ALA A 668 32.06 -6.31 -8.38
CA ALA A 668 31.33 -7.48 -7.90
C ALA A 668 31.30 -7.44 -6.36
N ASN A 669 30.32 -6.76 -5.78
CA ASN A 669 30.23 -6.44 -4.35
C ASN A 669 28.86 -6.72 -3.74
N GLN A 670 28.10 -7.66 -4.33
CA GLN A 670 26.74 -8.04 -3.92
C GLN A 670 25.72 -6.90 -4.04
N ARG A 671 26.01 -5.91 -4.89
CA ARG A 671 25.11 -4.79 -5.18
C ARG A 671 25.06 -4.53 -6.68
N ILE A 672 23.97 -3.95 -7.16
CA ILE A 672 23.84 -3.52 -8.55
C ILE A 672 23.41 -2.07 -8.55
N LYS A 673 24.15 -1.20 -9.24
CA LYS A 673 23.84 0.22 -9.36
C LYS A 673 23.29 0.59 -10.74
N ASP A 674 22.20 1.35 -10.76
CA ASP A 674 21.68 2.08 -11.93
C ASP A 674 22.20 3.54 -11.91
N PRO A 675 22.22 4.26 -13.06
CA PRO A 675 21.01 4.67 -13.77
C PRO A 675 20.85 4.20 -15.23
N GLY A 676 19.60 4.18 -15.68
CA GLY A 676 19.17 3.62 -16.95
C GLY A 676 17.76 4.00 -17.37
N GLY A 677 17.44 3.86 -18.66
CA GLY A 677 16.10 4.12 -19.16
C GLY A 677 15.88 3.69 -20.61
N ILE A 678 14.62 3.65 -21.05
CA ILE A 678 14.25 3.23 -22.40
C ILE A 678 14.27 4.41 -23.38
N GLN A 679 15.01 4.25 -24.47
CA GLN A 679 14.94 5.15 -25.63
C GLN A 679 14.21 4.49 -26.80
N GLY A 680 13.52 5.29 -27.63
CA GLY A 680 12.98 4.80 -28.90
C GLY A 680 12.36 5.90 -29.76
N GLU A 681 11.73 5.50 -30.88
CA GLU A 681 11.06 6.44 -31.77
C GLU A 681 9.72 6.87 -31.16
N THR A 682 9.68 8.06 -30.56
CA THR A 682 8.43 8.72 -30.20
C THR A 682 7.73 9.14 -31.50
N GLY A 683 6.43 8.85 -31.62
CA GLY A 683 5.68 9.11 -32.83
C GLY A 683 5.73 10.59 -33.18
N SER A 684 6.59 10.97 -34.12
CA SER A 684 6.54 12.30 -34.72
C SER A 684 5.13 12.48 -35.28
N SER A 685 4.38 13.45 -34.76
CA SER A 685 3.30 14.04 -35.51
C SER A 685 3.94 14.67 -36.75
N THR A 686 4.12 13.88 -37.80
CA THR A 686 4.18 14.43 -39.14
C THR A 686 2.85 15.12 -39.32
N ALA A 687 2.86 16.45 -39.13
CA ALA A 687 1.81 17.30 -39.64
C ALA A 687 1.63 16.87 -41.09
N SER A 688 0.53 16.16 -41.35
CA SER A 688 0.06 15.94 -42.69
C SER A 688 -0.07 17.33 -43.29
N GLY A 689 0.87 17.69 -44.17
CA GLY A 689 0.78 18.88 -44.99
C GLY A 689 -0.49 18.75 -45.82
N GLY A 690 -1.60 19.21 -45.25
CA GLY A 690 -2.84 19.44 -45.97
C GLY A 690 -2.52 20.37 -47.13
N GLY A 691 -2.95 19.97 -48.32
CA GLY A 691 -2.76 20.73 -49.55
C GLY A 691 -3.29 22.15 -49.41
N GLY A 692 -2.39 23.10 -49.16
CA GLY A 692 -2.62 24.53 -49.29
C GLY A 692 -2.24 24.97 -50.69
N GLY A 693 -3.23 25.27 -51.52
CA GLY A 693 -3.03 25.84 -52.85
C GLY A 693 -2.31 27.19 -52.80
N GLY A 694 -1.04 27.20 -53.18
CA GLY A 694 -0.24 28.41 -53.33
C GLY A 694 -0.73 29.28 -54.49
N ARG A 695 -1.26 30.46 -54.17
CA ARG A 695 -1.30 31.60 -55.08
C ARG A 695 0.13 32.15 -55.23
N PHE A 696 0.60 32.22 -56.47
CA PHE A 696 1.91 32.75 -56.86
C PHE A 696 1.99 34.26 -56.64
N ASP A 697 2.99 34.72 -55.89
CA ASP A 697 3.48 36.11 -55.93
C ASP A 697 4.66 36.20 -56.95
N PRO A 698 4.52 36.94 -58.06
CA PRO A 698 5.47 36.94 -59.16
C PRO A 698 6.72 37.81 -58.96
N PHE A 699 6.94 38.42 -57.79
CA PHE A 699 8.02 39.40 -57.62
C PHE A 699 9.38 38.86 -57.16
N LEU A 700 9.51 37.58 -56.78
CA LEU A 700 10.76 37.03 -56.24
C LEU A 700 11.60 36.18 -57.23
N LEU A 701 11.10 35.94 -58.45
CA LEU A 701 11.80 35.16 -59.49
C LEU A 701 12.54 36.02 -60.54
N LEU A 702 12.61 37.34 -60.36
CA LEU A 702 13.24 38.27 -61.31
C LEU A 702 14.66 38.72 -60.90
N LEU A 703 15.16 38.32 -59.72
CA LEU A 703 16.49 38.71 -59.23
C LEU A 703 17.57 37.61 -59.29
N VAL A 704 17.19 36.35 -59.55
CA VAL A 704 18.16 35.23 -59.72
C VAL A 704 18.45 34.95 -61.21
N ALA A 705 17.64 35.47 -62.13
CA ALA A 705 17.81 35.27 -63.58
C ALA A 705 18.72 36.31 -64.29
N LEU A 706 19.32 37.26 -63.56
CA LEU A 706 20.13 38.35 -64.12
C LEU A 706 21.63 38.31 -63.76
N SER A 707 22.10 37.35 -62.97
CA SER A 707 23.52 37.25 -62.57
C SER A 707 24.28 36.01 -63.10
N ALA A 708 23.61 35.04 -63.73
CA ALA A 708 24.25 33.84 -64.32
C ALA A 708 24.33 33.84 -65.86
N GLY A 709 23.96 34.95 -66.52
CA GLY A 709 23.98 35.10 -67.98
C GLY A 709 25.29 35.66 -68.58
N LEU A 710 26.30 35.96 -67.76
CA LEU A 710 27.56 36.58 -68.23
C LEU A 710 28.81 35.70 -68.12
N ILE A 711 28.69 34.43 -67.71
CA ILE A 711 29.83 33.51 -67.58
C ILE A 711 29.57 32.18 -68.29
N TYR A 712 29.07 32.20 -69.54
CA TYR A 712 29.16 31.00 -70.40
C TYR A 712 28.99 31.25 -71.91
N ARG A 713 29.50 32.35 -72.46
CA ARG A 713 29.68 32.50 -73.92
C ARG A 713 30.89 33.37 -74.26
N SER A 714 32.08 32.77 -74.30
CA SER A 714 33.16 33.11 -75.26
C SER A 714 34.51 32.43 -74.95
N ARG A 715 34.56 31.11 -74.74
CA ARG A 715 35.83 30.36 -74.90
C ARG A 715 35.59 29.00 -75.54
N LEU A 716 35.46 28.99 -76.87
CA LEU A 716 35.92 27.91 -77.76
C LEU A 716 35.67 28.28 -79.23
N ARG A 717 36.65 28.97 -79.83
CA ARG A 717 37.13 28.95 -81.24
C ARG A 717 37.92 30.24 -81.44
N ARG A 718 39.25 30.26 -81.30
CA ARG A 718 40.35 29.62 -82.07
C ARG A 718 41.16 30.77 -82.69
N GLY A 719 42.48 30.76 -82.54
CA GLY A 719 43.37 31.39 -83.54
C GLY A 719 44.41 32.37 -83.04
N ASN A 720 45.56 31.84 -82.62
CA ASN A 720 46.90 32.09 -83.19
C ASN A 720 47.50 33.52 -83.31
N SER A 721 48.79 33.55 -82.94
CA SER A 721 49.87 34.45 -83.38
C SER A 721 50.10 35.77 -82.62
N GLY A 722 51.36 35.96 -82.18
CA GLY A 722 52.01 37.26 -82.28
C GLY A 722 52.80 37.75 -81.07
N ARG A 723 54.08 37.32 -81.02
CA ARG A 723 55.24 37.91 -80.33
C ARG A 723 55.28 37.96 -78.80
#